data_AF-A0A256HVM9-F1
#
_entry.id   AF-A0A256HVM9-F1
#
_cell.length_a   1.000
_cell.length_b   1.000
_cell.length_c   1.000
_cell.angle_alpha   90.00
_cell.angle_beta   90.00
_cell.angle_gamma   90.00
#
_symmetry.space_group_name_H-M   'P 1'
#
loop_
_entity.id
_entity.type
_entity.pdbx_description
1 polymer ?
#
loop_
_entity_poly.entity_id
_entity_poly.type
_entity_poly.pdbx_seq_one_letter_code
_entity_poly.pdbx_strand_id
1 'polypeptide(L)'
;MSIGSLSATLNAKSVVVLAAIAVVGIGGIGGAVAGVGPTGGFDVPFAQQQEPTPAPETAVHLGPSDATVRVGETATYDVVVANASGGVGDHVAVVSVDDPSVASIREVTLRGNQSDEAAGVSIAPDGSSANLTAAPTDAADGESVVVVATVTVGGDAPGTSDVGLRVDGLDTDAGDSYNVTDVGGAAIAVEPNPDPAEFRVSRLNASHNVTQGEPFNVSVSVTNDGDLEATQTVRYELDLADSEAVVGNGTATGNGTATGNETATGNGTAAADETVDSDEPFEADRVVATREVTLAGHDRETVTFSGVNVTDVDPGSHRHGVSTENDSVTGVVDVEAAARSDPGPETAVRLLPSGVPVDADEPEVTGETVDPGETTTYDVVVGNASGGVGAYEFTVDVEDVTYATVADVTARGGASDATTEVVFVEDGAAANVTAVPADTDDNGSVTVATLAIEGHAVGTTDLGLRVDALANENGTRYNVTTVTGATITSESDYSGGSASTGDGDASDDGGPTSRDEISRAKYGVAFEDLVSKTVGEVQAIYNRQPFPGDADPAEVDTRDEISDARYNASFSELDRDAAIEVQNAYDAQFGSLPSDPAHSRDDISRTMYDVDFADLSIETTGEVQAVYNRQPFPDDVAPGEIRTRDEITQDRYGVEFDYEDISRQTKIEIQSAYDAQFGDGDE
;
A
#
# COMPACT_ATOMS: atom_id res chain seq x y z
N MET A 1 -1.92 -33.97 24.73
CA MET A 1 -0.48 -34.09 24.36
C MET A 1 -0.40 -34.38 22.88
N SER A 2 -0.33 -33.32 22.09
CA SER A 2 0.00 -33.32 20.66
C SER A 2 0.74 -32.02 20.43
N ILE A 3 1.87 -32.11 19.74
CA ILE A 3 2.87 -31.06 19.58
C ILE A 3 2.57 -30.40 18.22
N GLY A 4 2.15 -29.14 18.26
CA GLY A 4 1.99 -28.28 17.08
C GLY A 4 3.22 -27.40 16.93
N SER A 5 3.80 -27.43 15.74
CA SER A 5 4.97 -26.69 15.25
C SER A 5 4.77 -25.18 15.27
N LEU A 6 5.73 -24.44 15.83
CA LEU A 6 5.95 -23.01 15.61
C LEU A 6 7.17 -22.85 14.70
N SER A 7 6.96 -22.21 13.56
CA SER A 7 8.02 -21.70 12.68
C SER A 7 8.70 -20.52 13.34
N ALA A 8 10.03 -20.56 13.45
CA ALA A 8 10.84 -19.44 13.88
C ALA A 8 11.71 -18.96 12.71
N THR A 9 11.45 -17.73 12.29
CA THR A 9 12.21 -16.90 11.36
C THR A 9 13.66 -16.75 11.86
N LEU A 10 14.66 -17.20 11.09
CA LEU A 10 16.07 -16.96 11.39
C LEU A 10 16.47 -15.57 10.90
N ASN A 11 16.72 -14.67 11.84
CA ASN A 11 17.41 -13.40 11.61
C ASN A 11 18.92 -13.64 11.76
N ALA A 12 19.69 -13.27 10.74
CA ALA A 12 21.13 -13.50 10.66
C ALA A 12 21.88 -12.59 11.65
N LYS A 13 22.61 -13.21 12.59
CA LYS A 13 23.68 -12.55 13.36
C LYS A 13 24.94 -13.42 13.32
N SER A 14 26.04 -12.77 12.96
CA SER A 14 27.40 -13.28 12.83
C SER A 14 27.82 -14.26 13.92
N VAL A 15 28.37 -15.40 13.49
CA VAL A 15 29.04 -16.38 14.36
C VAL A 15 30.50 -16.47 13.98
N VAL A 16 31.36 -16.03 14.90
CA VAL A 16 32.81 -16.29 14.92
C VAL A 16 33.02 -17.75 15.32
N VAL A 17 33.62 -18.55 14.44
CA VAL A 17 34.02 -19.92 14.75
C VAL A 17 35.45 -19.92 15.29
N LEU A 18 35.58 -20.28 16.57
CA LEU A 18 36.85 -20.55 17.26
C LEU A 18 37.25 -22.00 16.98
N ALA A 19 38.32 -22.23 16.22
CA ALA A 19 38.87 -23.57 16.02
C ALA A 19 39.86 -23.92 17.15
N ALA A 20 39.57 -24.99 17.88
CA ALA A 20 40.41 -25.55 18.95
C ALA A 20 41.43 -26.54 18.36
N ILE A 21 42.72 -26.33 18.64
CA ILE A 21 43.81 -27.26 18.28
C ILE A 21 44.01 -28.28 19.41
N ALA A 22 43.90 -29.56 19.09
CA ALA A 22 44.16 -30.68 19.98
C ALA A 22 45.67 -31.02 20.03
N VAL A 23 46.22 -31.10 21.25
CA VAL A 23 47.61 -31.53 21.51
C VAL A 23 47.66 -33.05 21.68
N VAL A 24 48.45 -33.73 20.83
CA VAL A 24 48.79 -35.15 20.99
C VAL A 24 50.12 -35.27 21.74
N GLY A 25 50.08 -35.85 22.94
CA GLY A 25 51.27 -36.15 23.75
C GLY A 25 51.88 -37.50 23.40
N ILE A 26 53.21 -37.55 23.27
CA ILE A 26 53.98 -38.79 23.15
C ILE A 26 54.69 -39.05 24.49
N GLY A 27 54.40 -40.21 25.08
CA GLY A 27 54.93 -40.66 26.36
C GLY A 27 56.34 -41.26 26.26
N GLY A 28 57.07 -41.15 27.37
CA GLY A 28 58.39 -41.76 27.54
C GLY A 28 58.34 -43.24 27.93
N ILE A 29 59.47 -43.92 27.69
CA ILE A 29 59.87 -45.17 28.36
C ILE A 29 61.39 -45.15 28.53
N GLY A 30 61.83 -45.36 29.76
CA GLY A 30 63.24 -45.50 30.13
C GLY A 30 63.74 -46.94 30.05
N GLY A 31 65.06 -47.11 30.17
CA GLY A 31 65.72 -48.40 30.37
C GLY A 31 67.26 -48.27 30.40
N ALA A 32 67.84 -48.38 31.59
CA ALA A 32 69.28 -48.32 31.85
C ALA A 32 69.96 -49.71 31.76
N VAL A 33 71.29 -49.77 31.54
CA VAL A 33 72.20 -50.75 32.19
C VAL A 33 73.65 -50.22 32.33
N ALA A 34 74.33 -50.71 33.37
CA ALA A 34 75.54 -50.25 34.06
C ALA A 34 76.92 -50.50 33.39
N GLY A 35 77.98 -49.84 33.92
CA GLY A 35 79.26 -50.54 34.21
C GLY A 35 80.62 -49.80 34.12
N VAL A 36 81.04 -49.13 35.21
CA VAL A 36 82.39 -48.96 35.86
C VAL A 36 83.72 -48.77 35.04
N GLY A 37 84.53 -47.74 35.40
CA GLY A 37 85.85 -47.29 34.83
C GLY A 37 87.12 -48.13 35.17
N PRO A 38 88.36 -47.59 35.41
CA PRO A 38 88.90 -46.22 35.29
C PRO A 38 90.34 -46.07 34.67
N THR A 39 90.84 -44.82 34.62
CA THR A 39 92.24 -44.30 34.51
C THR A 39 93.01 -44.30 33.17
N GLY A 40 93.68 -43.17 32.91
CA GLY A 40 94.90 -43.09 32.09
C GLY A 40 94.89 -41.97 31.05
N GLY A 41 95.60 -40.86 31.31
CA GLY A 41 95.75 -39.77 30.34
C GLY A 41 96.67 -40.14 29.19
N PHE A 42 96.46 -39.51 28.03
CA PHE A 42 97.49 -39.05 27.09
C PHE A 42 96.83 -38.11 26.09
N ASP A 43 97.42 -36.92 25.97
CA ASP A 43 97.04 -35.84 25.08
C ASP A 43 97.41 -36.23 23.63
N VAL A 44 96.41 -36.24 22.74
CA VAL A 44 96.60 -36.25 21.28
C VAL A 44 95.49 -35.38 20.69
N PRO A 45 95.82 -34.32 19.92
CA PRO A 45 94.82 -33.46 19.33
C PRO A 45 94.22 -34.19 18.13
N PHE A 46 93.06 -34.81 18.34
CA PHE A 46 92.17 -35.11 17.23
C PHE A 46 91.31 -33.87 17.02
N ALA A 47 91.44 -33.24 15.84
CA ALA A 47 90.41 -32.32 15.38
C ALA A 47 89.09 -33.08 15.40
N GLN A 48 88.20 -32.73 16.34
CA GLN A 48 86.80 -33.08 16.20
C GLN A 48 86.32 -32.37 14.93
N GLN A 49 86.12 -33.14 13.86
CA GLN A 49 85.11 -32.76 12.89
C GLN A 49 83.84 -32.59 13.73
N GLN A 50 83.41 -31.34 13.91
CA GLN A 50 82.07 -31.06 14.42
C GLN A 50 81.13 -31.86 13.52
N GLU A 51 80.34 -32.77 14.09
CA GLU A 51 79.22 -33.30 13.34
C GLU A 51 78.39 -32.09 12.91
N PRO A 52 78.04 -31.97 11.61
CA PRO A 52 77.27 -30.84 11.15
C PRO A 52 75.98 -30.77 11.97
N THR A 53 75.73 -29.60 12.57
CA THR A 53 74.43 -29.32 13.20
C THR A 53 73.34 -29.65 12.17
N PRO A 54 72.31 -30.45 12.51
CA PRO A 54 71.24 -30.73 11.56
C PRO A 54 70.62 -29.40 11.13
N ALA A 55 70.41 -29.24 9.81
CA ALA A 55 69.77 -28.05 9.25
C ALA A 55 68.37 -27.88 9.87
N PRO A 56 67.94 -26.65 10.16
CA PRO A 56 66.62 -26.40 10.71
C PRO A 56 65.55 -26.86 9.70
N GLU A 57 64.48 -27.51 10.19
CA GLU A 57 63.39 -28.01 9.34
C GLU A 57 62.21 -27.02 9.30
N THR A 58 61.60 -26.83 8.13
CA THR A 58 60.47 -25.92 7.91
C THR A 58 59.46 -26.51 6.91
N ALA A 59 58.27 -25.92 6.84
CA ALA A 59 57.26 -26.21 5.83
C ALA A 59 56.74 -24.89 5.25
N VAL A 60 56.45 -24.86 3.95
CA VAL A 60 55.97 -23.65 3.26
C VAL A 60 54.63 -23.93 2.61
N HIS A 61 53.66 -23.03 2.72
CA HIS A 61 52.36 -23.23 2.09
C HIS A 61 51.74 -21.91 1.64
N LEU A 62 50.80 -21.99 0.70
CA LEU A 62 49.90 -20.89 0.37
C LEU A 62 48.71 -20.86 1.33
N GLY A 63 48.38 -19.67 1.83
CA GLY A 63 47.22 -19.43 2.70
C GLY A 63 46.32 -18.34 2.10
N PRO A 64 45.00 -18.54 1.95
CA PRO A 64 44.24 -19.75 2.26
C PRO A 64 44.53 -20.92 1.29
N SER A 65 44.17 -22.15 1.67
CA SER A 65 44.30 -23.35 0.82
C SER A 65 43.35 -23.36 -0.37
N ASP A 66 42.29 -22.58 -0.29
CA ASP A 66 41.25 -22.47 -1.29
C ASP A 66 40.62 -21.07 -1.21
N ALA A 67 40.21 -20.53 -2.36
CA ALA A 67 39.44 -19.30 -2.45
C ALA A 67 38.39 -19.42 -3.55
N THR A 68 37.25 -18.75 -3.38
CA THR A 68 36.20 -18.63 -4.40
C THR A 68 35.98 -17.16 -4.74
N VAL A 69 35.99 -16.83 -6.03
CA VAL A 69 35.82 -15.47 -6.56
C VAL A 69 34.90 -15.51 -7.78
N ARG A 70 34.33 -14.38 -8.18
CA ARG A 70 33.66 -14.26 -9.49
C ARG A 70 34.60 -13.84 -10.61
N VAL A 71 34.18 -14.06 -11.86
CA VAL A 71 34.91 -13.56 -13.03
C VAL A 71 35.13 -12.04 -12.91
N GLY A 72 36.40 -11.64 -12.95
CA GLY A 72 36.86 -10.25 -12.79
C GLY A 72 37.27 -9.87 -11.37
N GLU A 73 36.96 -10.68 -10.36
CA GLU A 73 37.40 -10.49 -8.98
C GLU A 73 38.81 -11.10 -8.74
N THR A 74 39.41 -10.79 -7.59
CA THR A 74 40.75 -11.26 -7.21
C THR A 74 40.76 -11.92 -5.83
N ALA A 75 41.51 -13.02 -5.69
CA ALA A 75 41.86 -13.64 -4.43
C ALA A 75 43.32 -13.35 -4.06
N THR A 76 43.61 -13.38 -2.76
CA THR A 76 44.96 -13.15 -2.23
C THR A 76 45.45 -14.40 -1.51
N TYR A 77 46.67 -14.83 -1.83
CA TYR A 77 47.37 -15.97 -1.25
C TYR A 77 48.68 -15.52 -0.62
N ASP A 78 48.82 -15.71 0.67
CA ASP A 78 50.07 -15.48 1.39
C ASP A 78 50.97 -16.70 1.28
N VAL A 79 52.25 -16.47 0.95
CA VAL A 79 53.30 -17.47 1.05
C VAL A 79 53.78 -17.50 2.49
N VAL A 80 53.44 -18.57 3.20
CA VAL A 80 53.66 -18.73 4.64
C VAL A 80 54.75 -19.76 4.89
N VAL A 81 55.81 -19.34 5.60
CA VAL A 81 56.87 -20.22 6.11
C VAL A 81 56.55 -20.58 7.56
N ALA A 82 56.30 -21.87 7.82
CA ALA A 82 56.01 -22.40 9.15
C ALA A 82 57.26 -22.96 9.83
N ASN A 83 57.33 -22.87 11.15
CA ASN A 83 58.48 -23.26 11.96
C ASN A 83 59.78 -22.53 11.57
N ALA A 84 59.71 -21.21 11.37
CA ALA A 84 60.85 -20.35 11.04
C ALA A 84 61.76 -20.07 12.27
N SER A 85 62.25 -21.13 12.93
CA SER A 85 63.16 -21.01 14.08
C SER A 85 64.52 -20.51 13.59
N GLY A 86 64.75 -19.19 13.64
CA GLY A 86 65.92 -18.53 13.04
C GLY A 86 65.60 -17.44 12.02
N GLY A 87 64.31 -17.09 11.86
CA GLY A 87 63.83 -16.07 10.93
C GLY A 87 63.86 -16.52 9.47
N VAL A 88 63.52 -15.62 8.55
CA VAL A 88 63.50 -15.91 7.11
C VAL A 88 64.44 -14.94 6.37
N GLY A 89 65.56 -15.50 5.93
CA GLY A 89 66.58 -14.85 5.13
C GLY A 89 66.24 -14.84 3.63
N ASP A 90 67.26 -15.07 2.81
CA ASP A 90 67.13 -15.13 1.36
C ASP A 90 66.17 -16.26 0.95
N HIS A 91 65.24 -15.97 0.04
CA HIS A 91 64.34 -16.97 -0.48
C HIS A 91 64.06 -16.80 -1.97
N VAL A 92 63.91 -17.93 -2.63
CA VAL A 92 63.55 -18.06 -4.04
C VAL A 92 62.39 -19.05 -4.15
N ALA A 93 61.27 -18.58 -4.68
CA ALA A 93 60.08 -19.38 -4.87
C ALA A 93 59.41 -19.05 -6.20
N VAL A 94 58.68 -20.02 -6.74
CA VAL A 94 57.84 -19.86 -7.93
C VAL A 94 56.41 -20.20 -7.53
N VAL A 95 55.49 -19.30 -7.83
CA VAL A 95 54.05 -19.55 -7.73
C VAL A 95 53.52 -19.73 -9.14
N SER A 96 52.70 -20.75 -9.38
CA SER A 96 52.13 -21.05 -10.69
C SER A 96 50.61 -21.21 -10.62
N VAL A 97 49.93 -20.89 -11.70
CA VAL A 97 48.51 -21.20 -11.91
C VAL A 97 48.44 -22.25 -13.01
N ASP A 98 47.82 -23.38 -12.71
CA ASP A 98 47.81 -24.55 -13.60
C ASP A 98 46.97 -24.33 -14.86
N ASP A 99 45.85 -23.60 -14.77
CA ASP A 99 45.01 -23.20 -15.90
C ASP A 99 44.94 -21.66 -16.03
N PRO A 100 45.81 -21.06 -16.86
CA PRO A 100 45.82 -19.61 -17.08
C PRO A 100 44.61 -19.08 -17.87
N SER A 101 43.72 -19.96 -18.35
CA SER A 101 42.44 -19.53 -18.94
C SER A 101 41.36 -19.29 -17.89
N VAL A 102 41.49 -19.91 -16.72
CA VAL A 102 40.56 -19.76 -15.58
C VAL A 102 41.02 -18.64 -14.65
N ALA A 103 42.33 -18.55 -14.36
CA ALA A 103 42.87 -17.54 -13.44
C ALA A 103 44.28 -17.09 -13.83
N SER A 104 44.68 -15.88 -13.43
CA SER A 104 46.00 -15.33 -13.71
C SER A 104 46.58 -14.54 -12.54
N ILE A 105 47.88 -14.67 -12.29
CA ILE A 105 48.60 -13.88 -11.28
C ILE A 105 48.68 -12.44 -11.76
N ARG A 106 48.12 -11.51 -10.97
CA ARG A 106 48.05 -10.08 -11.29
C ARG A 106 49.15 -9.29 -10.60
N GLU A 107 49.41 -9.63 -9.35
CA GLU A 107 50.32 -8.88 -8.50
C GLU A 107 51.00 -9.82 -7.50
N VAL A 108 52.24 -9.52 -7.15
CA VAL A 108 52.93 -10.15 -6.02
C VAL A 108 53.64 -9.06 -5.23
N THR A 109 53.39 -9.02 -3.94
CA THR A 109 54.05 -8.14 -2.98
C THR A 109 54.99 -8.96 -2.11
N LEU A 110 56.28 -8.66 -2.15
CA LEU A 110 57.27 -9.28 -1.25
C LEU A 110 57.29 -8.55 0.10
N ARG A 111 57.48 -9.31 1.18
CA ARG A 111 57.74 -8.79 2.53
C ARG A 111 59.26 -8.79 2.78
N GLY A 112 59.75 -7.83 3.56
CA GLY A 112 61.18 -7.72 3.92
C GLY A 112 61.93 -6.56 3.25
N ASN A 113 63.23 -6.45 3.52
CA ASN A 113 64.05 -5.32 3.09
C ASN A 113 64.52 -5.49 1.63
N GLN A 114 63.82 -4.87 0.69
CA GLN A 114 64.07 -4.98 -0.77
C GLN A 114 65.25 -4.12 -1.27
N SER A 115 66.24 -3.82 -0.41
CA SER A 115 67.32 -2.87 -0.73
C SER A 115 68.40 -3.42 -1.67
N ASP A 116 68.37 -4.71 -1.97
CA ASP A 116 69.34 -5.38 -2.86
C ASP A 116 68.85 -5.46 -4.31
N GLU A 117 69.74 -5.22 -5.28
CA GLU A 117 69.41 -5.29 -6.73
C GLU A 117 68.97 -6.69 -7.22
N ALA A 118 69.08 -7.71 -6.37
CA ALA A 118 68.66 -9.08 -6.65
C ALA A 118 67.22 -9.39 -6.19
N ALA A 119 66.61 -8.54 -5.34
CA ALA A 119 65.24 -8.72 -4.90
C ALA A 119 64.26 -8.25 -5.98
N GLY A 120 63.31 -9.11 -6.36
CA GLY A 120 62.39 -8.80 -7.44
C GLY A 120 61.32 -9.85 -7.66
N VAL A 121 60.22 -9.38 -8.23
CA VAL A 121 59.12 -10.19 -8.74
C VAL A 121 59.14 -10.13 -10.26
N SER A 122 59.03 -11.28 -10.91
CA SER A 122 58.76 -11.35 -12.34
C SER A 122 57.54 -12.23 -12.60
N ILE A 123 56.49 -11.65 -13.16
CA ILE A 123 55.25 -12.33 -13.53
C ILE A 123 55.28 -12.62 -15.03
N ALA A 124 54.94 -13.85 -15.42
CA ALA A 124 54.79 -14.23 -16.83
C ALA A 124 53.71 -13.37 -17.51
N PRO A 125 53.83 -13.03 -18.81
CA PRO A 125 52.86 -12.17 -19.50
C PRO A 125 51.42 -12.69 -19.51
N ASP A 126 51.23 -14.00 -19.39
CA ASP A 126 49.93 -14.67 -19.28
C ASP A 126 49.47 -14.85 -17.82
N GLY A 127 50.27 -14.43 -16.84
CA GLY A 127 50.00 -14.61 -15.42
C GLY A 127 50.05 -16.06 -14.94
N SER A 128 50.54 -17.01 -15.73
CA SER A 128 50.62 -18.43 -15.38
C SER A 128 51.66 -18.74 -14.29
N SER A 129 52.63 -17.85 -14.09
CA SER A 129 53.66 -18.02 -13.06
C SER A 129 54.26 -16.69 -12.63
N ALA A 130 54.70 -16.65 -11.37
CA ALA A 130 55.48 -15.56 -10.81
C ALA A 130 56.73 -16.12 -10.14
N ASN A 131 57.89 -15.58 -10.48
CA ASN A 131 59.14 -15.88 -9.80
C ASN A 131 59.40 -14.81 -8.73
N LEU A 132 59.66 -15.27 -7.52
CA LEU A 132 59.87 -14.48 -6.32
C LEU A 132 61.32 -14.65 -5.89
N THR A 133 62.03 -13.54 -5.74
CA THR A 133 63.35 -13.51 -5.12
C THR A 133 63.37 -12.37 -4.12
N ALA A 134 63.59 -12.66 -2.84
CA ALA A 134 63.68 -11.63 -1.82
C ALA A 134 64.86 -11.87 -0.87
N ALA A 135 65.39 -10.74 -0.40
CA ALA A 135 66.44 -10.64 0.61
C ALA A 135 65.84 -10.84 2.03
N PRO A 136 66.67 -10.85 3.10
CA PRO A 136 66.21 -11.18 4.44
C PRO A 136 65.07 -10.28 4.90
N THR A 137 64.08 -10.89 5.53
CA THR A 137 62.99 -10.16 6.16
C THR A 137 63.46 -9.75 7.56
N ASP A 138 63.38 -8.47 7.94
CA ASP A 138 63.53 -8.02 9.35
C ASP A 138 62.29 -8.49 10.17
N ALA A 139 61.96 -9.78 10.10
CA ALA A 139 60.94 -10.39 10.94
C ALA A 139 61.50 -10.48 12.36
N ALA A 140 60.68 -10.17 13.36
CA ALA A 140 61.14 -10.21 14.74
C ALA A 140 61.62 -11.61 15.12
N ASP A 141 62.83 -11.73 15.68
CA ASP A 141 63.40 -12.97 16.19
C ASP A 141 62.35 -13.77 16.99
N GLY A 142 61.92 -14.94 16.48
CA GLY A 142 61.12 -15.92 17.21
C GLY A 142 59.67 -16.13 16.77
N GLU A 143 59.19 -15.51 15.69
CA GLU A 143 57.89 -15.87 15.11
C GLU A 143 57.94 -17.26 14.47
N SER A 144 57.08 -18.18 14.92
CA SER A 144 57.02 -19.54 14.38
C SER A 144 56.34 -19.63 13.00
N VAL A 145 55.73 -18.55 12.52
CA VAL A 145 55.03 -18.47 11.23
C VAL A 145 55.31 -17.10 10.62
N VAL A 146 55.90 -17.05 9.44
CA VAL A 146 56.31 -15.81 8.76
C VAL A 146 55.69 -15.75 7.36
N VAL A 147 55.04 -14.63 7.03
CA VAL A 147 54.54 -14.35 5.67
C VAL A 147 55.62 -13.64 4.87
N VAL A 148 56.10 -14.28 3.80
CA VAL A 148 57.24 -13.78 3.00
C VAL A 148 56.80 -13.06 1.73
N ALA A 149 55.62 -13.40 1.22
CA ALA A 149 55.03 -12.74 0.06
C ALA A 149 53.52 -12.85 0.09
N THR A 150 52.84 -11.95 -0.60
CA THR A 150 51.41 -11.94 -0.82
C THR A 150 51.18 -11.92 -2.33
N VAL A 151 50.47 -12.92 -2.85
CA VAL A 151 50.19 -13.13 -4.28
C VAL A 151 48.71 -12.84 -4.53
N THR A 152 48.40 -11.97 -5.48
CA THR A 152 47.04 -11.68 -5.91
C THR A 152 46.75 -12.35 -7.25
N VAL A 153 45.75 -13.21 -7.27
CA VAL A 153 45.30 -13.98 -8.43
C VAL A 153 43.92 -13.51 -8.85
N GLY A 154 43.73 -13.16 -10.11
CA GLY A 154 42.43 -12.77 -10.68
C GLY A 154 41.71 -13.95 -11.32
N GLY A 155 40.39 -14.03 -11.16
CA GLY A 155 39.55 -14.96 -11.89
C GLY A 155 39.18 -14.42 -13.27
N ASP A 156 39.54 -15.15 -14.33
CA ASP A 156 39.37 -14.70 -15.72
C ASP A 156 38.21 -15.40 -16.43
N ALA A 157 37.93 -16.66 -16.10
CA ALA A 157 36.81 -17.43 -16.65
C ALA A 157 36.27 -18.44 -15.63
N PRO A 158 34.99 -18.85 -15.71
CA PRO A 158 34.41 -19.80 -14.78
C PRO A 158 35.12 -21.16 -14.81
N GLY A 159 35.44 -21.71 -13.64
CA GLY A 159 36.16 -22.97 -13.52
C GLY A 159 36.96 -23.07 -12.23
N THR A 160 37.81 -24.09 -12.13
CA THR A 160 38.73 -24.28 -11.00
C THR A 160 40.15 -24.43 -11.51
N SER A 161 41.10 -23.74 -10.89
CA SER A 161 42.53 -23.92 -11.15
C SER A 161 43.29 -24.13 -9.85
N ASP A 162 44.32 -24.98 -9.91
CA ASP A 162 45.27 -25.11 -8.82
C ASP A 162 46.28 -23.95 -8.87
N VAL A 163 46.69 -23.48 -7.70
CA VAL A 163 47.76 -22.51 -7.48
C VAL A 163 48.92 -23.25 -6.84
N GLY A 164 49.91 -23.60 -7.66
CA GLY A 164 51.11 -24.31 -7.25
C GLY A 164 52.11 -23.39 -6.55
N LEU A 165 52.84 -23.95 -5.58
CA LEU A 165 54.00 -23.33 -4.96
C LEU A 165 55.20 -24.26 -5.10
N ARG A 166 56.32 -23.70 -5.52
CA ARG A 166 57.62 -24.36 -5.55
C ARG A 166 58.65 -23.48 -4.85
N VAL A 167 59.44 -24.07 -3.96
CA VAL A 167 60.53 -23.38 -3.26
C VAL A 167 61.85 -23.90 -3.81
N ASP A 168 62.65 -23.01 -4.39
CA ASP A 168 63.96 -23.32 -4.99
C ASP A 168 65.13 -23.00 -4.05
N GLY A 169 64.92 -22.12 -3.05
CA GLY A 169 65.89 -21.83 -1.98
C GLY A 169 65.22 -21.09 -0.82
N LEU A 170 65.62 -21.40 0.41
CA LEU A 170 65.11 -20.77 1.63
C LEU A 170 66.17 -20.85 2.73
N ASP A 171 66.64 -19.69 3.18
CA ASP A 171 67.67 -19.56 4.23
C ASP A 171 67.10 -18.89 5.49
N THR A 172 67.79 -19.07 6.62
CA THR A 172 67.57 -18.34 7.88
C THR A 172 68.14 -16.93 7.82
N ASP A 173 67.84 -16.07 8.79
CA ASP A 173 68.41 -14.71 8.88
C ASP A 173 69.95 -14.73 9.04
N ALA A 174 70.49 -15.84 9.56
CA ALA A 174 71.93 -16.06 9.68
C ALA A 174 72.60 -16.55 8.37
N GLY A 175 71.82 -16.85 7.32
CA GLY A 175 72.29 -17.37 6.05
C GLY A 175 72.50 -18.89 6.01
N ASP A 176 72.02 -19.62 7.03
CA ASP A 176 71.99 -21.10 7.02
C ASP A 176 70.74 -21.60 6.30
N SER A 177 70.87 -22.56 5.39
CA SER A 177 69.74 -23.10 4.63
C SER A 177 68.78 -23.94 5.48
N TYR A 178 67.48 -23.76 5.24
CA TYR A 178 66.43 -24.61 5.78
C TYR A 178 66.33 -25.93 5.00
N ASN A 179 65.98 -27.01 5.73
CA ASN A 179 65.48 -28.24 5.14
C ASN A 179 63.95 -28.15 5.00
N VAL A 180 63.44 -27.89 3.79
CA VAL A 180 62.00 -27.81 3.52
C VAL A 180 61.40 -29.21 3.46
N THR A 181 60.55 -29.53 4.43
CA THR A 181 59.97 -30.87 4.60
C THR A 181 58.63 -31.05 3.89
N ASP A 182 57.91 -29.95 3.65
CA ASP A 182 56.61 -29.94 2.97
C ASP A 182 56.35 -28.63 2.24
N VAL A 183 55.67 -28.70 1.08
CA VAL A 183 55.25 -27.54 0.27
C VAL A 183 53.78 -27.69 -0.11
N GLY A 184 52.93 -26.79 0.41
CA GLY A 184 51.49 -26.78 0.16
C GLY A 184 51.07 -25.74 -0.88
N GLY A 185 50.41 -26.19 -1.95
CA GLY A 185 49.70 -25.31 -2.89
C GLY A 185 48.32 -24.89 -2.37
N ALA A 186 47.59 -24.16 -3.20
CA ALA A 186 46.20 -23.77 -2.96
C ALA A 186 45.35 -24.01 -4.22
N ALA A 187 44.05 -23.73 -4.14
CA ALA A 187 43.14 -23.75 -5.29
C ALA A 187 42.34 -22.44 -5.40
N ILE A 188 41.94 -22.09 -6.61
CA ILE A 188 40.99 -21.01 -6.88
C ILE A 188 39.78 -21.57 -7.64
N ALA A 189 38.58 -21.26 -7.16
CA ALA A 189 37.33 -21.48 -7.87
C ALA A 189 36.81 -20.14 -8.37
N VAL A 190 36.49 -20.07 -9.66
CA VAL A 190 35.94 -18.88 -10.32
C VAL A 190 34.51 -19.17 -10.72
N GLU A 191 33.57 -18.42 -10.15
CA GLU A 191 32.14 -18.49 -10.45
C GLU A 191 31.77 -17.51 -11.57
N PRO A 192 30.80 -17.86 -12.44
CA PRO A 192 30.26 -16.89 -13.39
C PRO A 192 29.58 -15.73 -12.66
N ASN A 193 29.52 -14.58 -13.34
CA ASN A 193 28.67 -13.48 -12.87
C ASN A 193 27.20 -13.84 -13.09
N PRO A 194 26.31 -13.52 -12.15
CA PRO A 194 24.88 -13.78 -12.33
C PRO A 194 24.34 -12.96 -13.51
N ASP A 195 23.50 -13.59 -14.33
CA ASP A 195 22.83 -12.90 -15.42
C ASP A 195 21.83 -11.87 -14.85
N PRO A 196 21.78 -10.64 -15.39
CA PRO A 196 20.85 -9.62 -14.94
C PRO A 196 19.39 -10.08 -15.18
N ALA A 197 18.46 -9.54 -14.40
CA ALA A 197 17.06 -9.88 -14.54
C ALA A 197 16.52 -9.54 -15.95
N GLU A 198 15.91 -10.50 -16.62
CA GLU A 198 15.38 -10.38 -17.99
C GLU A 198 13.91 -10.84 -18.01
N PHE A 199 12.99 -9.88 -18.03
CA PHE A 199 11.55 -10.18 -17.90
C PHE A 199 10.91 -10.46 -19.27
N ARG A 200 10.54 -11.71 -19.51
CA ARG A 200 9.84 -12.12 -20.73
C ARG A 200 8.34 -12.26 -20.52
N VAL A 201 7.57 -11.88 -21.53
CA VAL A 201 6.10 -11.95 -21.49
C VAL A 201 5.59 -12.97 -22.49
N SER A 202 4.66 -13.81 -22.06
CA SER A 202 4.14 -14.89 -22.88
C SER A 202 2.71 -15.26 -22.51
N ARG A 203 2.03 -16.00 -23.39
CA ARG A 203 0.66 -16.52 -23.17
C ARG A 203 -0.34 -15.41 -22.82
N LEU A 204 -0.31 -14.32 -23.59
CA LEU A 204 -1.34 -13.30 -23.49
C LEU A 204 -2.71 -13.93 -23.78
N ASN A 205 -3.64 -13.79 -22.83
CA ASN A 205 -4.97 -14.35 -22.93
C ASN A 205 -5.98 -13.35 -22.36
N ALA A 206 -6.93 -12.92 -23.19
CA ALA A 206 -8.07 -12.10 -22.80
C ALA A 206 -9.33 -12.96 -22.66
N SER A 207 -10.31 -12.46 -21.91
CA SER A 207 -11.67 -13.00 -21.95
C SER A 207 -12.21 -13.03 -23.38
N HIS A 208 -12.89 -14.11 -23.75
CA HIS A 208 -13.64 -14.20 -25.01
C HIS A 208 -14.99 -13.49 -24.90
N ASN A 209 -15.49 -12.93 -26.00
CA ASN A 209 -16.77 -12.20 -26.09
C ASN A 209 -16.86 -11.01 -25.13
N VAL A 210 -15.95 -10.04 -25.30
CA VAL A 210 -15.99 -8.80 -24.53
C VAL A 210 -17.16 -7.96 -25.06
N THR A 211 -18.17 -7.70 -24.23
CA THR A 211 -19.25 -6.79 -24.60
C THR A 211 -18.82 -5.35 -24.33
N GLN A 212 -19.13 -4.43 -25.24
CA GLN A 212 -18.91 -3.00 -25.02
C GLN A 212 -19.57 -2.53 -23.72
N GLY A 213 -18.80 -1.86 -22.86
CA GLY A 213 -19.25 -1.39 -21.55
C GLY A 213 -19.20 -2.43 -20.41
N GLU A 214 -18.85 -3.69 -20.68
CA GLU A 214 -18.63 -4.68 -19.63
C GLU A 214 -17.14 -4.80 -19.28
N PRO A 215 -16.77 -4.89 -17.99
CA PRO A 215 -15.38 -5.13 -17.60
C PRO A 215 -14.94 -6.53 -18.03
N PHE A 216 -13.73 -6.64 -18.56
CA PHE A 216 -13.12 -7.94 -18.88
C PHE A 216 -11.75 -8.12 -18.23
N ASN A 217 -11.25 -9.35 -18.25
CA ASN A 217 -9.99 -9.72 -17.62
C ASN A 217 -8.96 -10.08 -18.68
N VAL A 218 -7.71 -9.66 -18.44
CA VAL A 218 -6.55 -10.04 -19.25
C VAL A 218 -5.52 -10.68 -18.37
N SER A 219 -4.94 -11.78 -18.84
CA SER A 219 -3.89 -12.52 -18.15
C SER A 219 -2.68 -12.69 -19.06
N VAL A 220 -1.50 -12.61 -18.46
CA VAL A 220 -0.21 -12.86 -19.14
C VAL A 220 0.71 -13.61 -18.19
N SER A 221 1.58 -14.46 -18.72
CA SER A 221 2.64 -15.10 -17.96
C SER A 221 3.94 -14.32 -18.13
N VAL A 222 4.47 -13.84 -17.01
CA VAL A 222 5.76 -13.15 -16.94
C VAL A 222 6.80 -14.11 -16.35
N THR A 223 7.98 -14.18 -16.95
CA THR A 223 9.13 -14.94 -16.42
C THR A 223 10.34 -14.04 -16.28
N ASN A 224 11.17 -14.29 -15.27
CA ASN A 224 12.50 -13.70 -15.18
C ASN A 224 13.51 -14.77 -15.60
N ASP A 225 14.10 -14.63 -16.79
CA ASP A 225 15.06 -15.60 -17.32
C ASP A 225 16.50 -15.34 -16.81
N GLY A 226 16.70 -14.25 -16.07
CA GLY A 226 17.97 -13.91 -15.42
C GLY A 226 18.16 -14.57 -14.05
N ASP A 227 19.35 -14.42 -13.47
CA ASP A 227 19.70 -14.97 -12.15
C ASP A 227 19.35 -14.04 -10.99
N LEU A 228 19.26 -12.73 -11.26
CA LEU A 228 19.01 -11.71 -10.24
C LEU A 228 17.51 -11.45 -10.04
N GLU A 229 17.12 -11.24 -8.78
CA GLU A 229 15.80 -10.72 -8.45
C GLU A 229 15.68 -9.26 -8.89
N ALA A 230 14.53 -8.89 -9.47
CA ALA A 230 14.21 -7.50 -9.77
C ALA A 230 12.71 -7.25 -9.69
N THR A 231 12.34 -5.97 -9.61
CA THR A 231 10.96 -5.50 -9.72
C THR A 231 10.83 -4.74 -11.05
N GLN A 232 9.82 -5.08 -11.85
CA GLN A 232 9.50 -4.36 -13.09
C GLN A 232 8.01 -4.04 -13.20
N THR A 233 7.73 -2.92 -13.85
CA THR A 233 6.37 -2.52 -14.20
C THR A 233 5.92 -3.26 -15.47
N VAL A 234 4.88 -4.07 -15.33
CA VAL A 234 4.14 -4.70 -16.43
C VAL A 234 3.01 -3.78 -16.83
N ARG A 235 2.94 -3.40 -18.11
CA ARG A 235 1.93 -2.48 -18.65
C ARG A 235 1.00 -3.22 -19.57
N TYR A 236 -0.30 -3.01 -19.42
CA TYR A 236 -1.31 -3.45 -20.36
C TYR A 236 -1.73 -2.28 -21.25
N GLU A 237 -1.73 -2.51 -22.55
CA GLU A 237 -1.96 -1.52 -23.59
C GLU A 237 -3.08 -1.98 -24.52
N LEU A 238 -3.92 -1.04 -24.96
CA LEU A 238 -5.03 -1.28 -25.88
C LEU A 238 -4.98 -0.24 -26.99
N ASP A 239 -5.04 -0.70 -28.24
CA ASP A 239 -5.12 0.18 -29.40
C ASP A 239 -6.51 0.79 -29.52
N LEU A 240 -6.66 2.02 -29.07
CA LEU A 240 -7.84 2.85 -29.34
C LEU A 240 -7.65 3.52 -30.70
N ALA A 241 -7.55 2.73 -31.78
CA ALA A 241 -7.45 3.30 -33.10
C ALA A 241 -8.77 4.01 -33.44
N ASP A 242 -8.71 5.32 -33.67
CA ASP A 242 -9.76 6.08 -34.34
C ASP A 242 -10.00 5.47 -35.73
N SER A 243 -10.97 4.55 -35.83
CA SER A 243 -11.61 4.15 -37.08
C SER A 243 -10.68 3.82 -38.27
N GLU A 244 -9.74 2.89 -38.14
CA GLU A 244 -9.35 2.05 -39.28
C GLU A 244 -9.67 0.60 -38.96
N ALA A 245 -10.80 0.14 -39.51
CA ALA A 245 -11.28 -1.21 -39.35
C ALA A 245 -10.23 -2.23 -39.80
N VAL A 246 -9.63 -2.93 -38.84
CA VAL A 246 -8.93 -4.19 -39.12
C VAL A 246 -9.99 -5.17 -39.59
N VAL A 247 -9.98 -5.49 -40.88
CA VAL A 247 -10.95 -6.42 -41.49
C VAL A 247 -10.65 -7.84 -41.02
N GLY A 248 -11.21 -8.20 -39.87
CA GLY A 248 -11.28 -9.58 -39.40
C GLY A 248 -12.15 -10.40 -40.36
N ASN A 249 -11.71 -11.63 -40.65
CA ASN A 249 -12.32 -12.57 -41.59
C ASN A 249 -13.66 -13.13 -41.03
N GLY A 250 -14.68 -12.29 -40.90
CA GLY A 250 -16.02 -12.63 -40.42
C GLY A 250 -17.05 -12.55 -41.55
N THR A 251 -17.66 -13.67 -41.90
CA THR A 251 -18.84 -13.69 -42.78
C THR A 251 -20.03 -13.02 -42.09
N ALA A 252 -20.36 -11.79 -42.48
CA ALA A 252 -21.60 -11.13 -42.06
C ALA A 252 -22.81 -11.69 -42.83
N THR A 253 -23.68 -12.42 -42.13
CA THR A 253 -25.05 -12.72 -42.57
C THR A 253 -26.02 -11.84 -41.79
N GLY A 254 -26.39 -10.69 -42.35
CA GLY A 254 -27.38 -9.78 -41.78
C GLY A 254 -27.92 -8.79 -42.82
N ASN A 255 -29.25 -8.69 -42.91
CA ASN A 255 -29.96 -7.81 -43.85
C ASN A 255 -30.22 -6.46 -43.17
N GLY A 256 -29.29 -5.51 -43.29
CA GLY A 256 -29.40 -4.16 -42.74
C GLY A 256 -29.04 -3.11 -43.78
N THR A 257 -29.92 -2.13 -43.97
CA THR A 257 -29.73 -0.98 -44.86
C THR A 257 -28.67 -0.03 -44.31
N ALA A 258 -27.55 0.12 -45.02
CA ALA A 258 -26.57 1.17 -44.76
C ALA A 258 -27.07 2.51 -45.31
N THR A 259 -27.23 3.50 -44.43
CA THR A 259 -27.37 4.91 -44.79
C THR A 259 -25.98 5.55 -44.79
N GLY A 260 -25.33 5.56 -45.95
CA GLY A 260 -24.03 6.21 -46.17
C GLY A 260 -23.82 6.45 -47.67
N ASN A 261 -23.59 7.71 -48.02
CA ASN A 261 -23.54 8.20 -49.39
C ASN A 261 -22.18 7.88 -50.06
N GLU A 262 -21.91 6.62 -50.41
CA GLU A 262 -20.83 6.28 -51.34
C GLU A 262 -21.24 5.17 -52.30
N THR A 263 -21.00 5.44 -53.59
CA THR A 263 -21.33 4.53 -54.69
C THR A 263 -20.13 3.63 -54.94
N ALA A 264 -20.19 2.37 -54.51
CA ALA A 264 -19.22 1.34 -54.94
C ALA A 264 -19.91 0.34 -55.87
N THR A 265 -19.81 0.59 -57.18
CA THR A 265 -20.03 -0.40 -58.22
C THR A 265 -18.79 -1.29 -58.36
N GLY A 266 -18.87 -2.56 -57.95
CA GLY A 266 -17.80 -3.50 -58.25
C GLY A 266 -17.94 -4.85 -57.54
N ASN A 267 -18.19 -5.91 -58.32
CA ASN A 267 -18.06 -7.28 -57.86
C ASN A 267 -16.58 -7.67 -57.96
N GLY A 268 -15.84 -7.64 -56.86
CA GLY A 268 -14.42 -7.97 -56.82
C GLY A 268 -13.97 -8.44 -55.45
N THR A 269 -13.56 -9.70 -55.35
CA THR A 269 -12.77 -10.25 -54.25
C THR A 269 -11.43 -9.52 -54.16
N ALA A 270 -11.23 -8.74 -53.09
CA ALA A 270 -9.91 -8.26 -52.69
C ALA A 270 -9.47 -9.09 -51.48
N ALA A 271 -8.53 -10.00 -51.69
CA ALA A 271 -7.71 -10.55 -50.63
C ALA A 271 -6.59 -9.53 -50.38
N ALA A 272 -6.72 -8.74 -49.32
CA ALA A 272 -5.60 -8.02 -48.74
C ALA A 272 -5.08 -8.90 -47.60
N ASP A 273 -4.01 -9.63 -47.90
CA ASP A 273 -3.12 -10.25 -46.94
C ASP A 273 -2.21 -9.12 -46.42
N GLU A 274 -2.72 -8.36 -45.45
CA GLU A 274 -1.91 -7.41 -44.70
C GLU A 274 -1.48 -8.13 -43.41
N THR A 275 -0.30 -8.75 -43.48
CA THR A 275 0.38 -9.29 -42.30
C THR A 275 0.74 -8.09 -41.42
N VAL A 276 -0.14 -7.79 -40.45
CA VAL A 276 0.17 -6.86 -39.36
C VAL A 276 1.38 -7.42 -38.63
N ASP A 277 2.47 -6.66 -38.62
CA ASP A 277 3.68 -7.03 -37.89
C ASP A 277 3.33 -7.09 -36.39
N SER A 278 3.38 -8.28 -35.80
CA SER A 278 2.98 -8.52 -34.41
C SER A 278 3.96 -7.93 -33.40
N ASP A 279 5.10 -7.42 -33.87
CA ASP A 279 6.25 -7.06 -33.03
C ASP A 279 6.45 -5.54 -32.90
N GLU A 280 5.57 -4.72 -33.50
CA GLU A 280 5.61 -3.26 -33.28
C GLU A 280 5.13 -2.93 -31.84
N PRO A 281 5.98 -2.26 -31.03
CA PRO A 281 5.62 -1.85 -29.66
C PRO A 281 4.57 -0.73 -29.69
N PHE A 282 3.70 -0.67 -28.69
CA PHE A 282 2.74 0.42 -28.56
C PHE A 282 3.44 1.72 -28.15
N GLU A 283 2.93 2.85 -28.63
CA GLU A 283 3.34 4.18 -28.15
C GLU A 283 2.87 4.39 -26.70
N ALA A 284 3.68 5.05 -25.87
CA ALA A 284 3.50 5.15 -24.41
C ALA A 284 2.17 5.78 -23.94
N ASP A 285 1.43 6.47 -24.81
CA ASP A 285 0.16 7.13 -24.50
C ASP A 285 -1.06 6.18 -24.53
N ARG A 286 -0.86 4.86 -24.71
CA ARG A 286 -1.94 3.85 -24.82
C ARG A 286 -2.02 2.85 -23.66
N VAL A 287 -1.42 3.19 -22.51
CA VAL A 287 -1.41 2.34 -21.32
C VAL A 287 -2.75 2.42 -20.59
N VAL A 288 -3.42 1.28 -20.44
CA VAL A 288 -4.74 1.17 -19.78
C VAL A 288 -4.60 0.75 -18.32
N ALA A 289 -3.63 -0.11 -18.00
CA ALA A 289 -3.37 -0.55 -16.65
C ALA A 289 -1.89 -0.87 -16.45
N THR A 290 -1.40 -0.71 -15.22
CA THR A 290 -0.03 -1.05 -14.84
C THR A 290 -0.01 -1.90 -13.59
N ARG A 291 1.01 -2.75 -13.47
CA ARG A 291 1.23 -3.57 -12.28
C ARG A 291 2.71 -3.80 -12.06
N GLU A 292 3.18 -3.58 -10.84
CA GLU A 292 4.53 -3.95 -10.44
C GLU A 292 4.61 -5.43 -10.11
N VAL A 293 5.66 -6.08 -10.60
CA VAL A 293 5.91 -7.51 -10.43
C VAL A 293 7.36 -7.71 -9.99
N THR A 294 7.54 -8.39 -8.86
CA THR A 294 8.86 -8.74 -8.32
C THR A 294 9.07 -10.24 -8.49
N LEU A 295 10.10 -10.63 -9.24
CA LEU A 295 10.43 -12.04 -9.48
C LEU A 295 11.87 -12.31 -9.10
N ALA A 296 12.10 -13.40 -8.37
CA ALA A 296 13.43 -13.96 -8.22
C ALA A 296 13.96 -14.49 -9.58
N GLY A 297 15.25 -14.82 -9.64
CA GLY A 297 15.82 -15.41 -10.85
C GLY A 297 15.15 -16.74 -11.21
N HIS A 298 14.88 -16.95 -12.49
CA HIS A 298 14.19 -18.13 -13.05
C HIS A 298 12.75 -18.35 -12.60
N ASP A 299 12.14 -17.40 -11.88
CA ASP A 299 10.76 -17.49 -11.42
C ASP A 299 9.74 -17.04 -12.48
N ARG A 300 8.48 -17.40 -12.22
CA ARG A 300 7.33 -17.16 -13.08
C ARG A 300 6.15 -16.66 -12.26
N GLU A 301 5.44 -15.66 -12.78
CA GLU A 301 4.14 -15.24 -12.27
C GLU A 301 3.11 -15.10 -13.41
N THR A 302 1.83 -15.30 -13.08
CA THR A 302 0.72 -14.97 -13.98
C THR A 302 0.10 -13.67 -13.50
N VAL A 303 0.26 -12.62 -14.29
CA VAL A 303 -0.27 -11.29 -14.00
C VAL A 303 -1.67 -11.22 -14.60
N THR A 304 -2.65 -10.83 -13.78
CA THR A 304 -4.03 -10.62 -14.22
C THR A 304 -4.42 -9.16 -14.01
N PHE A 305 -4.88 -8.53 -15.09
CA PHE A 305 -5.54 -7.23 -15.08
C PHE A 305 -7.04 -7.47 -15.07
N SER A 306 -7.68 -7.14 -13.95
CA SER A 306 -9.13 -7.30 -13.78
C SER A 306 -9.82 -5.96 -13.94
N GLY A 307 -11.06 -5.97 -14.46
CA GLY A 307 -11.86 -4.75 -14.53
C GLY A 307 -11.42 -3.77 -15.61
N VAL A 308 -10.81 -4.26 -16.70
CA VAL A 308 -10.47 -3.43 -17.85
C VAL A 308 -11.78 -3.02 -18.52
N ASN A 309 -12.12 -1.73 -18.46
CA ASN A 309 -13.35 -1.19 -19.04
C ASN A 309 -13.11 -0.79 -20.51
N VAL A 310 -14.02 -1.21 -21.38
CA VAL A 310 -14.02 -0.90 -22.83
C VAL A 310 -15.11 0.12 -23.19
N THR A 311 -15.51 0.98 -22.26
CA THR A 311 -16.58 1.97 -22.47
C THR A 311 -16.29 2.92 -23.63
N ASP A 312 -15.01 3.22 -23.86
CA ASP A 312 -14.53 4.13 -24.91
C ASP A 312 -13.96 3.39 -26.12
N VAL A 313 -14.24 2.09 -26.25
CA VAL A 313 -13.80 1.25 -27.36
C VAL A 313 -14.98 0.93 -28.24
N ASP A 314 -14.88 1.25 -29.54
CA ASP A 314 -15.92 0.91 -30.51
C ASP A 314 -16.06 -0.62 -30.68
N PRO A 315 -17.23 -1.16 -31.05
CA PRO A 315 -17.35 -2.57 -31.39
C PRO A 315 -16.46 -2.94 -32.60
N GLY A 316 -15.71 -4.03 -32.50
CA GLY A 316 -14.77 -4.47 -33.54
C GLY A 316 -13.58 -5.26 -32.99
N SER A 317 -12.67 -5.65 -33.88
CA SER A 317 -11.40 -6.29 -33.50
C SER A 317 -10.35 -5.22 -33.16
N HIS A 318 -9.80 -5.27 -31.95
CA HIS A 318 -8.81 -4.32 -31.44
C HIS A 318 -7.51 -5.01 -31.11
N ARG A 319 -6.38 -4.34 -31.36
CA ARG A 319 -5.06 -4.84 -30.97
C ARG A 319 -4.83 -4.51 -29.50
N HIS A 320 -4.35 -5.48 -28.75
CA HIS A 320 -3.98 -5.29 -27.34
C HIS A 320 -2.62 -5.91 -27.06
N GLY A 321 -1.97 -5.50 -25.99
CA GLY A 321 -0.66 -6.06 -25.64
C GLY A 321 -0.30 -5.88 -24.19
N VAL A 322 0.71 -6.63 -23.78
CA VAL A 322 1.38 -6.45 -22.50
C VAL A 322 2.86 -6.26 -22.76
N SER A 323 3.44 -5.23 -22.15
CA SER A 323 4.85 -4.87 -22.25
C SER A 323 5.53 -4.81 -20.89
N THR A 324 6.81 -5.16 -20.86
CA THR A 324 7.78 -4.85 -19.80
C THR A 324 8.86 -3.95 -20.38
N GLU A 325 9.90 -3.63 -19.60
CA GLU A 325 11.07 -2.95 -20.15
C GLU A 325 11.85 -3.82 -21.14
N ASN A 326 11.75 -5.15 -21.03
CA ASN A 326 12.59 -6.09 -21.78
C ASN A 326 11.87 -6.75 -22.95
N ASP A 327 10.56 -6.94 -22.86
CA ASP A 327 9.80 -7.75 -23.81
C ASP A 327 8.36 -7.25 -23.95
N SER A 328 7.72 -7.58 -25.07
CA SER A 328 6.32 -7.24 -25.32
C SER A 328 5.62 -8.35 -26.09
N VAL A 329 4.34 -8.57 -25.78
CA VAL A 329 3.49 -9.53 -26.50
C VAL A 329 2.19 -8.84 -26.87
N THR A 330 1.73 -9.12 -28.08
CA THR A 330 0.53 -8.49 -28.66
C THR A 330 -0.47 -9.56 -29.08
N GLY A 331 -1.74 -9.19 -29.14
CA GLY A 331 -2.85 -10.05 -29.52
C GLY A 331 -3.99 -9.23 -30.13
N VAL A 332 -5.11 -9.90 -30.40
CA VAL A 332 -6.35 -9.27 -30.85
C VAL A 332 -7.47 -9.65 -29.90
N VAL A 333 -8.29 -8.67 -29.53
CA VAL A 333 -9.51 -8.85 -28.76
C VAL A 333 -10.70 -8.37 -29.58
N ASP A 334 -11.75 -9.20 -29.66
CA ASP A 334 -13.00 -8.84 -30.32
C ASP A 334 -13.97 -8.24 -29.30
N VAL A 335 -14.37 -6.99 -29.53
CA VAL A 335 -15.39 -6.28 -28.75
C VAL A 335 -16.72 -6.35 -29.49
N GLU A 336 -17.69 -7.05 -28.90
CA GLU A 336 -19.05 -7.13 -29.43
C GLU A 336 -19.86 -5.91 -28.98
N ALA A 337 -20.70 -5.39 -29.88
CA ALA A 337 -21.65 -4.35 -29.50
C ALA A 337 -22.59 -4.90 -28.43
N ALA A 338 -22.83 -4.13 -27.37
CA ALA A 338 -23.86 -4.46 -26.41
C ALA A 338 -25.17 -4.75 -27.15
N ALA A 339 -25.77 -5.92 -26.89
CA ALA A 339 -27.04 -6.27 -27.49
C ALA A 339 -28.04 -5.15 -27.16
N ARG A 340 -28.47 -4.40 -28.18
CA ARG A 340 -29.56 -3.43 -28.00
C ARG A 340 -30.79 -4.24 -27.63
N SER A 341 -31.13 -4.27 -26.34
CA SER A 341 -32.49 -4.56 -25.90
C SER A 341 -33.40 -3.65 -26.71
N ASP A 342 -34.39 -4.21 -27.40
CA ASP A 342 -35.41 -3.43 -28.12
C ASP A 342 -35.91 -2.37 -27.14
N PRO A 343 -35.74 -1.05 -27.39
CA PRO A 343 -36.08 -0.04 -26.42
C PRO A 343 -37.56 -0.23 -26.09
N GLY A 344 -37.85 -0.49 -24.82
CA GLY A 344 -39.21 -0.59 -24.34
C GLY A 344 -39.98 0.70 -24.65
N PRO A 345 -41.32 0.69 -24.53
CA PRO A 345 -42.14 1.86 -24.79
C PRO A 345 -41.58 3.11 -24.08
N GLU A 346 -41.50 4.23 -24.80
CA GLU A 346 -41.03 5.50 -24.26
C GLU A 346 -42.10 6.15 -23.39
N THR A 347 -41.71 6.71 -22.25
CA THR A 347 -42.63 7.45 -21.36
C THR A 347 -41.90 8.57 -20.63
N ALA A 348 -42.68 9.51 -20.06
CA ALA A 348 -42.19 10.56 -19.19
C ALA A 348 -42.85 10.46 -17.81
N VAL A 349 -42.08 10.74 -16.76
CA VAL A 349 -42.54 10.72 -15.37
C VAL A 349 -42.45 12.14 -14.80
N ARG A 350 -43.50 12.59 -14.12
CA ARG A 350 -43.61 13.96 -13.60
C ARG A 350 -44.16 13.97 -12.20
N LEU A 351 -43.66 14.87 -11.38
CA LEU A 351 -44.25 15.23 -10.10
C LEU A 351 -45.17 16.44 -10.29
N LEU A 352 -46.44 16.32 -9.92
CA LEU A 352 -47.48 17.34 -10.16
C LEU A 352 -48.29 17.59 -8.89
N PRO A 353 -48.76 18.82 -8.62
CA PRO A 353 -49.75 19.05 -7.57
C PRO A 353 -51.00 18.19 -7.80
N SER A 354 -51.54 17.61 -6.73
CA SER A 354 -52.66 16.68 -6.82
C SER A 354 -53.92 17.37 -7.35
N GLY A 355 -54.58 16.76 -8.34
CA GLY A 355 -55.80 17.31 -8.94
C GLY A 355 -55.59 18.26 -10.13
N VAL A 356 -54.34 18.49 -10.56
CA VAL A 356 -54.03 19.16 -11.82
C VAL A 356 -54.30 18.20 -13.00
N PRO A 357 -55.15 18.56 -13.98
CA PRO A 357 -55.37 17.72 -15.16
C PRO A 357 -54.10 17.66 -16.01
N VAL A 358 -53.75 16.44 -16.40
CA VAL A 358 -52.56 16.13 -17.19
C VAL A 358 -52.87 16.17 -18.68
N ASP A 359 -52.58 17.29 -19.33
CA ASP A 359 -52.44 17.34 -20.79
C ASP A 359 -50.98 17.05 -21.15
N ALA A 360 -50.76 16.00 -21.95
CA ALA A 360 -49.45 15.39 -22.21
C ALA A 360 -48.41 16.30 -22.92
N ASP A 361 -48.81 17.52 -23.30
CA ASP A 361 -48.04 18.42 -24.16
C ASP A 361 -47.74 19.81 -23.56
N GLU A 362 -48.16 20.14 -22.33
CA GLU A 362 -47.93 21.47 -21.74
C GLU A 362 -46.89 21.48 -20.59
N PRO A 363 -45.89 22.39 -20.62
CA PRO A 363 -44.79 22.43 -19.65
C PRO A 363 -45.01 23.33 -18.42
N GLU A 364 -46.22 23.81 -18.12
CA GLU A 364 -46.41 24.72 -16.98
C GLU A 364 -46.74 23.97 -15.68
N VAL A 365 -45.70 23.50 -15.01
CA VAL A 365 -45.76 23.18 -13.57
C VAL A 365 -45.65 24.48 -12.78
N THR A 366 -46.78 25.00 -12.31
CA THR A 366 -46.77 26.05 -11.29
C THR A 366 -46.65 25.37 -9.93
N GLY A 367 -45.58 25.67 -9.19
CA GLY A 367 -45.42 25.21 -7.82
C GLY A 367 -46.63 25.56 -6.95
N GLU A 368 -46.87 24.75 -5.92
CA GLU A 368 -47.97 24.98 -4.98
C GLU A 368 -47.47 25.74 -3.75
N THR A 369 -48.34 26.57 -3.17
CA THR A 369 -48.07 27.31 -1.95
C THR A 369 -48.62 26.59 -0.72
N VAL A 370 -47.83 26.46 0.34
CA VAL A 370 -48.25 25.84 1.61
C VAL A 370 -47.88 26.72 2.81
N ASP A 371 -48.76 26.88 3.80
CA ASP A 371 -48.40 27.57 5.04
C ASP A 371 -47.44 26.71 5.90
N PRO A 372 -46.50 27.30 6.66
CA PRO A 372 -45.67 26.55 7.60
C PRO A 372 -46.52 25.76 8.61
N GLY A 373 -46.27 24.46 8.72
CA GLY A 373 -47.02 23.49 9.54
C GLY A 373 -48.28 22.93 8.87
N GLU A 374 -48.55 23.27 7.61
CA GLU A 374 -49.57 22.63 6.79
C GLU A 374 -48.97 21.62 5.79
N THR A 375 -49.81 20.70 5.31
CA THR A 375 -49.43 19.68 4.33
C THR A 375 -50.15 19.92 3.00
N THR A 376 -49.43 19.79 1.89
CA THR A 376 -49.99 19.72 0.54
C THR A 376 -49.67 18.36 -0.11
N THR A 377 -50.29 18.04 -1.24
CA THR A 377 -50.16 16.73 -1.89
C THR A 377 -49.69 16.81 -3.34
N TYR A 378 -48.69 16.01 -3.68
CA TYR A 378 -48.18 15.86 -5.05
C TYR A 378 -48.43 14.44 -5.57
N ASP A 379 -48.81 14.29 -6.83
CA ASP A 379 -48.98 13.03 -7.52
C ASP A 379 -47.75 12.75 -8.43
N VAL A 380 -47.23 11.52 -8.36
CA VAL A 380 -46.24 11.00 -9.33
C VAL A 380 -47.00 10.41 -10.50
N VAL A 381 -46.86 11.01 -11.68
CA VAL A 381 -47.65 10.68 -12.87
C VAL A 381 -46.76 10.22 -14.02
N VAL A 382 -47.13 9.10 -14.63
CA VAL A 382 -46.52 8.52 -15.83
C VAL A 382 -47.39 8.87 -17.03
N GLY A 383 -46.96 9.78 -17.91
CA GLY A 383 -47.84 10.44 -18.89
C GLY A 383 -48.30 9.59 -20.08
N ASN A 384 -47.48 8.64 -20.55
CA ASN A 384 -47.74 7.82 -21.74
C ASN A 384 -47.56 6.33 -21.44
N ALA A 385 -48.20 5.81 -20.39
CA ALA A 385 -48.18 4.38 -20.12
C ALA A 385 -48.85 3.61 -21.27
N SER A 386 -48.19 2.54 -21.73
CA SER A 386 -48.65 1.63 -22.79
C SER A 386 -48.58 0.19 -22.27
N GLY A 387 -49.70 -0.31 -21.75
CA GLY A 387 -49.80 -1.57 -21.01
C GLY A 387 -49.70 -1.41 -19.49
N GLY A 388 -50.11 -0.24 -18.97
CA GLY A 388 -50.08 0.10 -17.54
C GLY A 388 -48.68 0.23 -16.96
N VAL A 389 -48.59 0.52 -15.67
CA VAL A 389 -47.40 0.46 -14.83
C VAL A 389 -47.57 -0.70 -13.84
N GLY A 390 -46.78 -1.75 -14.03
CA GLY A 390 -46.83 -2.97 -13.22
C GLY A 390 -45.79 -3.05 -12.12
N ALA A 391 -44.73 -2.25 -12.22
CA ALA A 391 -43.66 -2.16 -11.23
C ALA A 391 -43.01 -0.80 -11.33
N TYR A 392 -42.76 -0.18 -10.19
CA TYR A 392 -42.03 1.08 -10.11
C TYR A 392 -41.13 1.13 -8.87
N GLU A 393 -39.97 1.74 -9.05
CA GLU A 393 -39.02 2.13 -8.02
C GLU A 393 -38.58 3.55 -8.32
N PHE A 394 -38.81 4.47 -7.38
CA PHE A 394 -38.43 5.87 -7.53
C PHE A 394 -38.05 6.48 -6.18
N THR A 395 -37.19 7.47 -6.24
CA THR A 395 -36.82 8.32 -5.10
C THR A 395 -37.36 9.72 -5.34
N VAL A 396 -38.01 10.30 -4.33
CA VAL A 396 -38.29 11.74 -4.28
C VAL A 396 -37.37 12.36 -3.24
N ASP A 397 -36.72 13.46 -3.58
CA ASP A 397 -35.83 14.22 -2.70
C ASP A 397 -36.32 15.67 -2.58
N VAL A 398 -36.02 16.30 -1.44
CA VAL A 398 -36.23 17.72 -1.20
C VAL A 398 -34.87 18.40 -1.13
N GLU A 399 -34.62 19.35 -2.03
CA GLU A 399 -33.29 19.99 -2.16
C GLU A 399 -32.89 20.73 -0.88
N ASP A 400 -33.86 21.36 -0.24
CA ASP A 400 -33.67 22.10 1.01
C ASP A 400 -34.79 21.79 2.01
N VAL A 401 -34.46 20.89 2.94
CA VAL A 401 -35.35 20.44 4.02
C VAL A 401 -35.72 21.51 5.03
N THR A 402 -35.05 22.66 5.00
CA THR A 402 -35.41 23.82 5.82
C THR A 402 -36.82 24.31 5.49
N TYR A 403 -37.23 24.21 4.22
CA TYR A 403 -38.50 24.75 3.74
C TYR A 403 -39.62 23.72 3.67
N ALA A 404 -39.32 22.45 3.36
CA ALA A 404 -40.32 21.38 3.31
C ALA A 404 -39.72 19.98 3.53
N THR A 405 -40.54 19.00 3.95
CA THR A 405 -40.14 17.58 3.98
C THR A 405 -41.27 16.68 3.48
N VAL A 406 -40.92 15.46 3.09
CA VAL A 406 -41.89 14.42 2.73
C VAL A 406 -42.49 13.82 4.00
N ALA A 407 -43.75 14.15 4.30
CA ALA A 407 -44.44 13.72 5.51
C ALA A 407 -45.10 12.33 5.37
N ASP A 408 -45.61 12.00 4.18
CA ASP A 408 -46.21 10.69 3.90
C ASP A 408 -46.12 10.34 2.41
N VAL A 409 -46.15 9.04 2.09
CA VAL A 409 -46.23 8.57 0.70
C VAL A 409 -47.20 7.40 0.58
N THR A 410 -48.20 7.58 -0.29
CA THR A 410 -49.18 6.56 -0.65
C THR A 410 -48.91 6.04 -2.06
N ALA A 411 -48.41 4.81 -2.16
CA ALA A 411 -48.34 4.07 -3.42
C ALA A 411 -49.74 3.79 -4.01
N ARG A 412 -49.88 3.88 -5.34
CA ARG A 412 -51.13 3.58 -6.06
C ARG A 412 -51.00 2.32 -6.93
N GLY A 413 -52.10 1.91 -7.55
CA GLY A 413 -52.13 0.70 -8.38
C GLY A 413 -52.41 -0.59 -7.62
N GLY A 414 -53.08 -0.55 -6.46
CA GLY A 414 -53.61 -1.75 -5.80
C GLY A 414 -52.57 -2.78 -5.31
N ALA A 415 -51.28 -2.45 -5.32
CA ALA A 415 -50.23 -3.24 -4.69
C ALA A 415 -50.56 -3.44 -3.21
N SER A 416 -50.45 -4.67 -2.71
CA SER A 416 -50.71 -4.95 -1.30
C SER A 416 -49.63 -4.34 -0.40
N ASP A 417 -49.95 -4.01 0.85
CA ASP A 417 -48.96 -3.51 1.83
C ASP A 417 -47.76 -4.47 2.03
N ALA A 418 -47.90 -5.75 1.66
CA ALA A 418 -46.81 -6.74 1.72
C ALA A 418 -45.82 -6.66 0.54
N THR A 419 -46.15 -5.87 -0.48
CA THR A 419 -45.43 -5.76 -1.76
C THR A 419 -45.06 -4.32 -2.11
N THR A 420 -45.37 -3.40 -1.19
CA THR A 420 -45.07 -1.98 -1.26
C THR A 420 -44.12 -1.66 -0.12
N GLU A 421 -43.01 -1.03 -0.43
CA GLU A 421 -42.03 -0.56 0.55
C GLU A 421 -41.84 0.94 0.35
N VAL A 422 -42.04 1.69 1.43
CA VAL A 422 -41.78 3.14 1.49
C VAL A 422 -40.75 3.34 2.59
N VAL A 423 -39.58 3.86 2.22
CA VAL A 423 -38.48 4.14 3.15
C VAL A 423 -38.19 5.63 3.12
N PHE A 424 -38.41 6.28 4.26
CA PHE A 424 -37.98 7.66 4.45
C PHE A 424 -36.49 7.69 4.78
N VAL A 425 -35.77 8.59 4.12
CA VAL A 425 -34.34 8.84 4.29
C VAL A 425 -34.19 10.24 4.90
N GLU A 426 -33.29 10.36 5.87
CA GLU A 426 -32.98 11.63 6.54
C GLU A 426 -34.24 12.39 7.02
N ASP A 427 -35.13 11.66 7.71
CA ASP A 427 -36.37 12.19 8.32
C ASP A 427 -37.27 12.99 7.36
N GLY A 428 -37.36 12.56 6.10
CA GLY A 428 -38.24 13.15 5.09
C GLY A 428 -37.52 14.04 4.08
N ALA A 429 -36.18 14.11 4.11
CA ALA A 429 -35.39 14.72 3.04
C ALA A 429 -35.52 13.94 1.73
N ALA A 430 -35.69 12.62 1.82
CA ALA A 430 -36.04 11.81 0.67
C ALA A 430 -36.95 10.64 1.06
N ALA A 431 -37.69 10.13 0.08
CA ALA A 431 -38.51 8.93 0.21
C ALA A 431 -38.28 8.01 -0.98
N ASN A 432 -37.80 6.79 -0.70
CA ASN A 432 -37.70 5.74 -1.69
C ASN A 432 -38.98 4.89 -1.66
N VAL A 433 -39.55 4.65 -2.83
CA VAL A 433 -40.81 3.95 -3.01
C VAL A 433 -40.62 2.81 -3.99
N THR A 434 -40.90 1.60 -3.53
CA THR A 434 -40.92 0.38 -4.36
C THR A 434 -42.30 -0.24 -4.31
N ALA A 435 -42.89 -0.58 -5.45
CA ALA A 435 -44.13 -1.34 -5.52
C ALA A 435 -44.13 -2.38 -6.64
N VAL A 436 -44.34 -3.66 -6.30
CA VAL A 436 -44.42 -4.78 -7.25
C VAL A 436 -45.31 -5.93 -6.73
N PRO A 437 -46.39 -6.35 -7.43
CA PRO A 437 -46.94 -5.81 -8.66
C PRO A 437 -47.96 -4.69 -8.39
N ALA A 438 -48.00 -3.71 -9.30
CA ALA A 438 -49.07 -2.73 -9.41
C ALA A 438 -50.02 -3.10 -10.57
N ASP A 439 -51.29 -2.74 -10.43
CA ASP A 439 -52.39 -2.89 -11.39
C ASP A 439 -53.00 -1.49 -11.58
N THR A 440 -52.75 -0.92 -12.76
CA THR A 440 -53.00 0.49 -13.08
C THR A 440 -53.78 0.61 -14.40
N ASP A 441 -54.17 1.82 -14.78
CA ASP A 441 -54.86 2.00 -16.05
C ASP A 441 -53.95 1.62 -17.23
N ASP A 442 -54.46 0.73 -18.10
CA ASP A 442 -53.70 0.13 -19.20
C ASP A 442 -53.05 1.15 -20.15
N ASN A 443 -53.61 2.36 -20.29
CA ASN A 443 -53.13 3.35 -21.26
C ASN A 443 -53.34 4.79 -20.79
N GLY A 444 -52.42 5.68 -21.17
CA GLY A 444 -52.52 7.12 -20.94
C GLY A 444 -51.72 7.57 -19.72
N SER A 445 -52.20 8.63 -19.08
CA SER A 445 -51.53 9.22 -17.92
C SER A 445 -51.94 8.50 -16.63
N VAL A 446 -50.99 7.88 -15.94
CA VAL A 446 -51.21 6.99 -14.80
C VAL A 446 -50.53 7.56 -13.56
N THR A 447 -51.29 7.82 -12.49
CA THR A 447 -50.73 8.19 -11.18
C THR A 447 -50.27 6.96 -10.42
N VAL A 448 -48.98 6.87 -10.13
CA VAL A 448 -48.35 5.72 -9.46
C VAL A 448 -48.14 5.93 -7.96
N ALA A 449 -48.08 7.19 -7.49
CA ALA A 449 -48.01 7.50 -6.06
C ALA A 449 -48.55 8.90 -5.76
N THR A 450 -48.93 9.13 -4.51
CA THR A 450 -49.28 10.44 -3.96
C THR A 450 -48.40 10.70 -2.75
N LEU A 451 -47.71 11.83 -2.73
CA LEU A 451 -46.88 12.31 -1.62
C LEU A 451 -47.62 13.39 -0.85
N ALA A 452 -47.49 13.40 0.47
CA ALA A 452 -47.83 14.53 1.32
C ALA A 452 -46.53 15.26 1.70
N ILE A 453 -46.47 16.56 1.40
CA ILE A 453 -45.33 17.42 1.66
C ILE A 453 -45.72 18.43 2.74
N GLU A 454 -44.97 18.50 3.83
CA GLU A 454 -45.19 19.44 4.94
C GLU A 454 -44.26 20.64 4.82
N GLY A 455 -44.82 21.86 4.86
CA GLY A 455 -44.04 23.10 4.86
C GLY A 455 -43.49 23.42 6.25
N HIS A 456 -42.23 23.83 6.36
CA HIS A 456 -41.55 24.08 7.64
C HIS A 456 -41.22 25.56 7.88
N ALA A 457 -40.66 26.24 6.87
CA ALA A 457 -40.26 27.64 6.95
C ALA A 457 -40.59 28.39 5.66
N VAL A 458 -40.81 29.70 5.76
CA VAL A 458 -41.11 30.55 4.59
C VAL A 458 -39.92 30.54 3.63
N GLY A 459 -40.17 30.12 2.39
CA GLY A 459 -39.14 29.98 1.37
C GLY A 459 -39.61 29.11 0.21
N THR A 460 -38.69 28.72 -0.67
CA THR A 460 -39.00 27.83 -1.81
C THR A 460 -37.94 26.76 -1.87
N THR A 461 -38.37 25.52 -2.10
CA THR A 461 -37.47 24.38 -2.32
C THR A 461 -37.96 23.55 -3.49
N ASP A 462 -37.00 22.95 -4.19
CA ASP A 462 -37.28 22.06 -5.31
C ASP A 462 -37.46 20.63 -4.80
N LEU A 463 -38.42 19.94 -5.41
CA LEU A 463 -38.72 18.52 -5.20
C LEU A 463 -38.13 17.73 -6.37
N GLY A 464 -37.01 17.07 -6.12
CA GLY A 464 -36.37 16.16 -7.06
C GLY A 464 -37.13 14.86 -7.21
N LEU A 465 -37.13 14.31 -8.42
CA LEU A 465 -37.67 12.98 -8.71
C LEU A 465 -36.64 12.20 -9.50
N ARG A 466 -36.28 11.02 -9.00
CA ARG A 466 -35.44 10.03 -9.69
C ARG A 466 -36.22 8.75 -9.87
N VAL A 467 -36.18 8.17 -11.08
CA VAL A 467 -36.82 6.88 -11.37
C VAL A 467 -35.73 5.84 -11.58
N ASP A 468 -35.72 4.81 -10.74
CA ASP A 468 -34.72 3.74 -10.75
C ASP A 468 -35.18 2.54 -11.59
N ALA A 469 -36.46 2.19 -11.48
CA ALA A 469 -37.08 1.16 -12.30
C ALA A 469 -38.52 1.52 -12.64
N LEU A 470 -38.91 1.27 -13.90
CA LEU A 470 -40.29 1.41 -14.34
C LEU A 470 -40.59 0.32 -15.37
N ALA A 471 -41.62 -0.48 -15.13
CA ALA A 471 -42.05 -1.54 -16.04
C ALA A 471 -43.58 -1.62 -16.14
N ASN A 472 -44.06 -2.10 -17.28
CA ASN A 472 -45.47 -2.35 -17.50
C ASN A 472 -45.96 -3.63 -16.79
N GLU A 473 -47.25 -3.90 -16.83
CA GLU A 473 -47.87 -5.05 -16.12
C GLU A 473 -47.42 -6.42 -16.65
N ASN A 474 -46.84 -6.45 -17.85
CA ASN A 474 -46.24 -7.65 -18.43
C ASN A 474 -44.75 -7.80 -18.09
N GLY A 475 -44.18 -6.91 -17.27
CA GLY A 475 -42.77 -6.92 -16.87
C GLY A 475 -41.81 -6.36 -17.92
N THR A 476 -42.31 -5.68 -18.96
CA THR A 476 -41.47 -4.98 -19.95
C THR A 476 -41.08 -3.61 -19.40
N ARG A 477 -39.78 -3.30 -19.33
CA ARG A 477 -39.29 -2.01 -18.84
C ARG A 477 -39.67 -0.87 -19.79
N TYR A 478 -40.00 0.29 -19.24
CA TYR A 478 -40.16 1.53 -19.99
C TYR A 478 -38.80 2.19 -20.24
N ASN A 479 -38.66 2.87 -21.38
CA ASN A 479 -37.58 3.82 -21.60
C ASN A 479 -38.04 5.21 -21.11
N VAL A 480 -37.57 5.64 -19.94
CA VAL A 480 -37.96 6.94 -19.37
C VAL A 480 -37.17 8.04 -20.06
N THR A 481 -37.82 8.81 -20.94
CA THR A 481 -37.16 9.85 -21.74
C THR A 481 -37.00 11.17 -21.00
N THR A 482 -37.84 11.39 -19.97
CA THR A 482 -37.84 12.63 -19.19
C THR A 482 -38.40 12.35 -17.80
N VAL A 483 -37.71 12.87 -16.79
CA VAL A 483 -38.19 12.96 -15.41
C VAL A 483 -38.27 14.44 -15.04
N THR A 484 -39.38 14.87 -14.46
CA THR A 484 -39.59 16.27 -14.07
C THR A 484 -40.02 16.33 -12.61
N GLY A 485 -39.24 17.04 -11.78
CA GLY A 485 -39.59 17.37 -10.41
C GLY A 485 -40.64 18.48 -10.31
N ALA A 486 -40.86 18.99 -9.11
CA ALA A 486 -41.74 20.12 -8.84
C ALA A 486 -41.05 21.14 -7.92
N THR A 487 -41.71 22.26 -7.64
CA THR A 487 -41.22 23.26 -6.67
C THR A 487 -42.32 23.51 -5.66
N ILE A 488 -41.98 23.66 -4.39
CA ILE A 488 -42.94 24.06 -3.34
C ILE A 488 -42.49 25.37 -2.72
N THR A 489 -43.43 26.31 -2.60
CA THR A 489 -43.19 27.59 -1.91
C THR A 489 -43.96 27.55 -0.61
N SER A 490 -43.27 27.70 0.52
CA SER A 490 -43.95 27.99 1.77
C SER A 490 -44.04 29.50 1.97
N GLU A 491 -45.27 30.01 2.08
CA GLU A 491 -45.53 31.43 2.35
C GLU A 491 -46.29 31.54 3.67
N SER A 492 -46.22 32.68 4.35
CA SER A 492 -47.06 32.93 5.52
C SER A 492 -48.05 34.05 5.17
N ASP A 493 -49.33 33.71 5.08
CA ASP A 493 -50.38 34.72 4.91
C ASP A 493 -50.72 35.42 6.25
N TYR A 494 -49.70 35.98 6.91
CA TYR A 494 -49.89 36.78 8.13
C TYR A 494 -50.22 38.24 7.81
N SER A 495 -51.47 38.48 7.43
CA SER A 495 -52.06 39.82 7.35
C SER A 495 -52.33 40.39 8.77
N GLY A 496 -51.37 41.18 9.28
CA GLY A 496 -51.64 42.36 10.13
C GLY A 496 -51.63 42.20 11.66
N GLY A 497 -50.66 42.83 12.32
CA GLY A 497 -50.69 43.08 13.77
C GLY A 497 -49.43 43.73 14.36
N SER A 498 -49.25 45.04 14.13
CA SER A 498 -48.21 45.89 14.73
C SER A 498 -48.12 45.81 16.27
N ALA A 499 -46.92 45.53 16.81
CA ALA A 499 -46.27 46.02 18.04
C ALA A 499 -45.31 44.93 18.57
N SER A 500 -44.09 45.15 19.05
CA SER A 500 -43.36 46.33 19.50
C SER A 500 -41.88 45.96 19.47
N THR A 501 -41.02 46.89 19.09
CA THR A 501 -39.61 46.89 19.49
C THR A 501 -39.52 46.81 21.02
N GLY A 502 -38.73 45.87 21.52
CA GLY A 502 -38.04 45.89 22.82
C GLY A 502 -36.82 44.99 22.60
N ASP A 503 -35.59 45.47 22.53
CA ASP A 503 -34.83 46.16 23.56
C ASP A 503 -35.15 45.63 24.97
N GLY A 504 -34.21 44.84 25.48
CA GLY A 504 -34.33 43.95 26.63
C GLY A 504 -33.20 42.92 26.52
N ASP A 505 -31.93 43.36 26.58
CA ASP A 505 -31.18 43.60 27.82
C ASP A 505 -30.63 42.26 28.35
N ALA A 506 -29.31 42.20 28.40
CA ALA A 506 -28.53 41.10 28.93
C ALA A 506 -29.05 40.77 30.33
N SER A 507 -29.72 39.63 30.45
CA SER A 507 -29.93 39.00 31.74
C SER A 507 -28.92 37.87 31.83
N ASP A 508 -27.82 38.21 32.48
CA ASP A 508 -27.05 37.36 33.39
C ASP A 508 -28.00 36.42 34.16
N ASP A 509 -28.33 35.28 33.55
CA ASP A 509 -28.79 34.10 34.26
C ASP A 509 -27.58 33.17 34.30
N GLY A 510 -27.08 32.88 35.50
CA GLY A 510 -25.86 32.07 35.72
C GLY A 510 -26.02 30.59 35.34
N GLY A 511 -26.73 30.30 34.26
CA GLY A 511 -26.86 29.00 33.63
C GLY A 511 -25.89 28.85 32.45
N PRO A 512 -25.71 27.61 31.95
CA PRO A 512 -24.84 27.36 30.80
C PRO A 512 -25.35 28.08 29.56
N THR A 513 -24.44 28.66 28.77
CA THR A 513 -24.74 29.21 27.45
C THR A 513 -25.40 28.14 26.58
N SER A 514 -26.56 28.47 26.00
CA SER A 514 -27.35 27.51 25.22
C SER A 514 -26.63 27.07 23.93
N ARG A 515 -27.00 25.90 23.42
CA ARG A 515 -26.47 25.38 22.13
C ARG A 515 -26.68 26.36 20.97
N ASP A 516 -27.81 27.06 21.00
CA ASP A 516 -28.17 28.07 20.01
C ASP A 516 -27.32 29.34 20.12
N GLU A 517 -27.02 29.79 21.34
CA GLU A 517 -26.07 30.89 21.54
C GLU A 517 -24.65 30.52 21.11
N ILE A 518 -24.17 29.32 21.43
CA ILE A 518 -22.85 28.82 20.99
C ILE A 518 -22.80 28.75 19.46
N SER A 519 -23.84 28.21 18.82
CA SER A 519 -23.94 28.10 17.36
C SER A 519 -23.89 29.46 16.69
N ARG A 520 -24.71 30.42 17.18
CA ARG A 520 -24.76 31.77 16.65
C ARG A 520 -23.44 32.51 16.87
N ALA A 521 -22.77 32.30 18.00
CA ALA A 521 -21.49 32.91 18.32
C ALA A 521 -20.34 32.40 17.42
N LYS A 522 -20.25 31.07 17.20
CA LYS A 522 -19.20 30.46 16.37
C LYS A 522 -19.44 30.59 14.86
N TYR A 523 -20.64 30.23 14.42
CA TYR A 523 -20.93 29.99 13.00
C TYR A 523 -21.91 31.01 12.41
N GLY A 524 -22.54 31.86 13.24
CA GLY A 524 -23.49 32.87 12.78
C GLY A 524 -24.86 32.32 12.36
N VAL A 525 -25.16 31.05 12.63
CA VAL A 525 -26.40 30.36 12.27
C VAL A 525 -27.09 29.77 13.52
N ALA A 526 -28.41 29.57 13.48
CA ALA A 526 -29.13 28.97 14.60
C ALA A 526 -28.70 27.51 14.79
N PHE A 527 -28.80 26.98 16.01
CA PHE A 527 -28.39 25.60 16.28
C PHE A 527 -29.17 24.63 15.40
N GLU A 528 -30.48 24.84 15.23
CA GLU A 528 -31.36 24.03 14.37
C GLU A 528 -30.88 23.95 12.91
N ASP A 529 -30.15 24.95 12.42
CA ASP A 529 -29.65 25.02 11.04
C ASP A 529 -28.26 24.38 10.84
N LEU A 530 -27.63 23.85 11.89
CA LEU A 530 -26.28 23.25 11.78
C LEU A 530 -26.26 21.87 11.10
N VAL A 531 -25.23 21.62 10.29
CA VAL A 531 -24.96 20.29 9.71
C VAL A 531 -24.49 19.29 10.77
N SER A 532 -24.67 17.99 10.52
CA SER A 532 -24.44 16.91 11.50
C SER A 532 -23.03 16.93 12.12
N LYS A 533 -21.97 17.16 11.32
CA LYS A 533 -20.59 17.24 11.82
C LYS A 533 -20.42 18.37 12.86
N THR A 534 -20.89 19.57 12.54
CA THR A 534 -20.77 20.77 13.38
C THR A 534 -21.64 20.71 14.65
N VAL A 535 -22.76 20.00 14.60
CA VAL A 535 -23.60 19.77 15.78
C VAL A 535 -22.84 19.04 16.89
N GLY A 536 -21.99 18.07 16.54
CA GLY A 536 -21.14 17.37 17.51
C GLY A 536 -20.13 18.29 18.21
N GLU A 537 -19.57 19.26 17.47
CA GLU A 537 -18.63 20.26 17.99
C GLU A 537 -19.32 21.21 18.98
N VAL A 538 -20.48 21.76 18.58
CA VAL A 538 -21.29 22.61 19.47
C VAL A 538 -21.76 21.84 20.70
N GLN A 539 -22.15 20.57 20.53
CA GLN A 539 -22.56 19.75 21.67
C GLN A 539 -21.40 19.48 22.64
N ALA A 540 -20.20 19.23 22.14
CA ALA A 540 -19.01 19.03 22.97
C ALA A 540 -18.65 20.30 23.76
N ILE A 541 -18.76 21.47 23.13
CA ILE A 541 -18.54 22.76 23.78
C ILE A 541 -19.61 23.03 24.84
N TYR A 542 -20.87 22.74 24.54
CA TYR A 542 -21.99 22.88 25.46
C TYR A 542 -21.84 22.00 26.72
N ASN A 543 -21.42 20.74 26.55
CA ASN A 543 -21.27 19.79 27.66
C ASN A 543 -20.10 20.13 28.59
N ARG A 544 -19.10 20.88 28.11
CA ARG A 544 -17.88 21.21 28.88
C ARG A 544 -17.90 22.60 29.50
N GLN A 545 -19.09 23.13 29.71
CA GLN A 545 -19.27 24.35 30.46
C GLN A 545 -19.22 24.07 31.97
N PRO A 546 -18.83 25.05 32.79
CA PRO A 546 -18.52 26.45 32.43
C PRO A 546 -17.11 26.64 31.83
N PHE A 547 -16.94 27.65 30.96
CA PHE A 547 -15.61 28.03 30.46
C PHE A 547 -14.81 28.76 31.56
N PRO A 548 -13.48 28.58 31.63
CA PRO A 548 -12.64 29.29 32.58
C PRO A 548 -12.60 30.80 32.28
N GLY A 549 -12.98 31.62 33.27
CA GLY A 549 -12.96 33.08 33.17
C GLY A 549 -14.22 33.67 32.52
N ASP A 550 -14.07 34.79 31.80
CA ASP A 550 -15.14 35.45 31.04
C ASP A 550 -15.10 35.06 29.53
N ALA A 551 -14.59 33.87 29.21
CA ALA A 551 -14.37 33.43 27.84
C ALA A 551 -15.70 33.29 27.08
N ASP A 552 -15.78 33.91 25.91
CA ASP A 552 -16.97 33.82 25.05
C ASP A 552 -16.97 32.48 24.31
N PRO A 553 -18.14 31.83 24.07
CA PRO A 553 -18.22 30.64 23.24
C PRO A 553 -17.53 30.76 21.87
N ALA A 554 -17.48 31.96 21.27
CA ALA A 554 -16.76 32.21 20.02
C ALA A 554 -15.23 32.09 20.15
N GLU A 555 -14.67 32.25 21.35
CA GLU A 555 -13.23 32.21 21.62
C GLU A 555 -12.70 30.79 21.89
N VAL A 556 -13.59 29.79 21.99
CA VAL A 556 -13.21 28.39 22.22
C VAL A 556 -12.86 27.73 20.88
N ASP A 557 -11.60 27.56 20.54
CA ASP A 557 -11.21 26.92 19.29
C ASP A 557 -11.49 25.40 19.33
N THR A 558 -11.98 24.83 18.23
CA THR A 558 -12.08 23.38 18.02
C THR A 558 -10.70 22.75 17.76
N ARG A 559 -10.62 21.41 17.79
CA ARG A 559 -9.36 20.71 17.48
C ARG A 559 -8.86 21.03 16.07
N ASP A 560 -9.76 21.08 15.10
CA ASP A 560 -9.41 21.38 13.71
C ASP A 560 -8.98 22.85 13.57
N GLU A 561 -9.63 23.80 14.26
CA GLU A 561 -9.21 25.21 14.26
C GLU A 561 -7.82 25.39 14.89
N ILE A 562 -7.51 24.71 16.00
CA ILE A 562 -6.18 24.75 16.62
C ILE A 562 -5.13 24.11 15.70
N SER A 563 -5.49 23.00 15.05
CA SER A 563 -4.60 22.27 14.12
C SER A 563 -4.26 23.13 12.90
N ASP A 564 -5.27 23.74 12.29
CA ASP A 564 -5.11 24.65 11.15
C ASP A 564 -4.29 25.88 11.54
N ALA A 565 -4.60 26.51 12.68
CA ALA A 565 -3.88 27.69 13.14
C ALA A 565 -2.40 27.45 13.44
N ARG A 566 -2.03 26.25 13.91
CA ARG A 566 -0.63 25.93 14.31
C ARG A 566 0.16 25.23 13.23
N TYR A 567 -0.46 24.32 12.49
CA TYR A 567 0.22 23.41 11.58
C TYR A 567 -0.32 23.49 10.14
N ASN A 568 -1.40 24.25 9.89
CA ASN A 568 -2.05 24.37 8.57
C ASN A 568 -2.41 22.98 7.99
N ALA A 569 -2.96 22.12 8.85
CA ALA A 569 -3.35 20.75 8.55
C ALA A 569 -4.54 20.35 9.43
N SER A 570 -5.35 19.39 8.98
CA SER A 570 -6.45 18.84 9.78
C SER A 570 -5.92 18.00 10.94
N PHE A 571 -6.70 17.85 12.02
CA PHE A 571 -6.26 17.12 13.20
C PHE A 571 -5.83 15.67 12.91
N SER A 572 -6.51 15.00 11.98
CA SER A 572 -6.21 13.63 11.54
C SER A 572 -4.90 13.49 10.75
N GLU A 573 -4.35 14.59 10.23
CA GLU A 573 -3.13 14.61 9.43
C GLU A 573 -1.88 14.95 10.27
N LEU A 574 -2.07 15.31 11.54
CA LEU A 574 -0.98 15.69 12.42
C LEU A 574 -0.11 14.50 12.80
N ASP A 575 1.18 14.75 13.01
CA ASP A 575 2.03 13.77 13.66
C ASP A 575 1.67 13.61 15.15
N ARG A 576 2.20 12.56 15.77
CA ARG A 576 1.86 12.20 17.15
C ARG A 576 2.10 13.32 18.15
N ASP A 577 3.23 14.01 18.07
CA ASP A 577 3.59 15.04 19.04
C ASP A 577 2.68 16.27 18.84
N ALA A 578 2.40 16.64 17.58
CA ALA A 578 1.47 17.71 17.23
C ALA A 578 0.03 17.40 17.69
N ALA A 579 -0.47 16.17 17.50
CA ALA A 579 -1.80 15.77 17.96
C ALA A 579 -1.95 15.88 19.48
N ILE A 580 -0.92 15.52 20.25
CA ILE A 580 -0.87 15.70 21.71
C ILE A 580 -0.90 17.19 22.08
N GLU A 581 -0.13 18.04 21.38
CA GLU A 581 -0.08 19.49 21.62
C GLU A 581 -1.43 20.16 21.33
N VAL A 582 -2.10 19.76 20.25
CA VAL A 582 -3.46 20.24 19.93
C VAL A 582 -4.46 19.78 20.97
N GLN A 583 -4.44 18.49 21.35
CA GLN A 583 -5.39 17.97 22.33
C GLN A 583 -5.24 18.65 23.69
N ASN A 584 -4.01 18.91 24.13
CA ASN A 584 -3.73 19.66 25.37
C ASN A 584 -4.21 21.11 25.28
N ALA A 585 -4.00 21.76 24.14
CA ALA A 585 -4.48 23.11 23.92
C ALA A 585 -6.01 23.17 23.94
N TYR A 586 -6.66 22.22 23.28
CA TYR A 586 -8.10 22.11 23.23
C TYR A 586 -8.71 21.91 24.63
N ASP A 587 -8.22 20.93 25.39
CA ASP A 587 -8.75 20.64 26.73
C ASP A 587 -8.44 21.75 27.75
N ALA A 588 -7.31 22.46 27.58
CA ALA A 588 -6.96 23.60 28.44
C ALA A 588 -7.94 24.78 28.34
N GLN A 589 -8.78 24.83 27.31
CA GLN A 589 -9.84 25.83 27.15
C GLN A 589 -11.05 25.58 28.06
N PHE A 590 -11.18 24.38 28.63
CA PHE A 590 -12.31 23.99 29.48
C PHE A 590 -11.91 23.80 30.95
N GLY A 591 -10.63 23.90 31.28
CA GLY A 591 -10.12 23.68 32.62
C GLY A 591 -8.61 23.57 32.67
N SER A 592 -8.05 23.46 33.88
CA SER A 592 -6.62 23.22 34.02
C SER A 592 -6.29 21.76 33.72
N LEU A 593 -5.24 21.52 32.92
CA LEU A 593 -4.72 20.17 32.71
C LEU A 593 -4.25 19.55 34.04
N PRO A 594 -4.34 18.21 34.19
CA PRO A 594 -4.02 17.55 35.45
C PRO A 594 -2.54 17.73 35.81
N SER A 595 -2.30 18.25 37.02
CA SER A 595 -0.95 18.50 37.54
C SER A 595 -0.37 17.30 38.31
N ASP A 596 -1.23 16.41 38.81
CA ASP A 596 -0.89 15.14 39.47
C ASP A 596 -1.94 14.07 39.11
N PRO A 597 -1.88 13.51 37.88
CA PRO A 597 -2.90 12.56 37.41
C PRO A 597 -2.85 11.23 38.17
N ALA A 598 -4.02 10.70 38.52
CA ALA A 598 -4.13 9.41 39.20
C ALA A 598 -3.68 8.23 38.31
N HIS A 599 -3.84 8.37 36.99
CA HIS A 599 -3.47 7.38 35.98
C HIS A 599 -2.50 7.97 34.97
N SER A 600 -1.42 7.23 34.70
CA SER A 600 -0.48 7.61 33.63
C SER A 600 -1.06 7.30 32.25
N ARG A 601 -0.52 7.93 31.19
CA ARG A 601 -0.90 7.63 29.80
C ARG A 601 -0.71 6.16 29.45
N ASP A 602 0.38 5.54 29.91
CA ASP A 602 0.63 4.11 29.71
C ASP A 602 -0.38 3.23 30.45
N ASP A 603 -0.83 3.65 31.64
CA ASP A 603 -1.85 2.88 32.37
C ASP A 603 -3.22 2.95 31.68
N ILE A 604 -3.59 4.12 31.14
CA ILE A 604 -4.83 4.28 30.35
C ILE A 604 -4.72 3.45 29.07
N SER A 605 -3.62 3.61 28.32
CA SER A 605 -3.37 2.88 27.06
C SER A 605 -3.43 1.36 27.24
N ARG A 606 -2.75 0.82 28.25
CA ARG A 606 -2.75 -0.62 28.53
C ARG A 606 -4.12 -1.13 28.98
N THR A 607 -4.90 -0.31 29.67
CA THR A 607 -6.22 -0.74 30.16
C THR A 607 -7.26 -0.73 29.04
N MET A 608 -7.23 0.26 28.15
CA MET A 608 -8.17 0.39 27.04
C MET A 608 -7.81 -0.49 25.84
N TYR A 609 -6.53 -0.54 25.46
CA TYR A 609 -6.09 -1.11 24.18
C TYR A 609 -5.07 -2.25 24.32
N ASP A 610 -4.67 -2.64 25.55
CA ASP A 610 -3.65 -3.68 25.84
C ASP A 610 -2.29 -3.41 25.16
N VAL A 611 -1.97 -2.13 24.90
CA VAL A 611 -0.70 -1.69 24.30
C VAL A 611 -0.11 -0.50 25.06
N ASP A 612 1.20 -0.33 25.00
CA ASP A 612 1.88 0.82 25.62
C ASP A 612 1.61 2.12 24.84
N PHE A 613 1.63 3.28 25.51
CA PHE A 613 1.24 4.56 24.89
C PHE A 613 2.13 4.93 23.69
N ALA A 614 3.40 4.53 23.73
CA ALA A 614 4.36 4.76 22.67
C ALA A 614 4.09 3.94 21.39
N ASP A 615 3.27 2.89 21.49
CA ASP A 615 2.98 1.96 20.38
C ASP A 615 1.58 2.18 19.77
N LEU A 616 0.78 3.11 20.30
CA LEU A 616 -0.52 3.49 19.74
C LEU A 616 -0.41 4.10 18.33
N SER A 617 -1.51 4.05 17.58
CA SER A 617 -1.66 4.89 16.37
C SER A 617 -1.78 6.37 16.75
N ILE A 618 -1.70 7.27 15.76
CA ILE A 618 -1.86 8.72 15.98
C ILE A 618 -3.28 9.02 16.49
N GLU A 619 -4.28 8.45 15.84
CA GLU A 619 -5.69 8.59 16.19
C GLU A 619 -5.94 8.15 17.65
N THR A 620 -5.53 6.93 18.00
CA THR A 620 -5.70 6.38 19.35
C THR A 620 -4.84 7.12 20.38
N THR A 621 -3.71 7.70 19.97
CA THR A 621 -2.92 8.59 20.84
C THR A 621 -3.74 9.82 21.25
N GLY A 622 -4.48 10.42 20.32
CA GLY A 622 -5.37 11.55 20.59
C GLY A 622 -6.49 11.19 21.57
N GLU A 623 -7.06 9.99 21.43
CA GLU A 623 -8.10 9.46 22.33
C GLU A 623 -7.57 9.28 23.76
N VAL A 624 -6.46 8.55 23.92
CA VAL A 624 -5.82 8.35 25.24
C VAL A 624 -5.39 9.68 25.85
N GLN A 625 -4.92 10.63 25.03
CA GLN A 625 -4.56 11.96 25.52
C GLN A 625 -5.79 12.73 26.03
N ALA A 626 -6.92 12.64 25.34
CA ALA A 626 -8.17 13.28 25.75
C ALA A 626 -8.71 12.70 27.06
N VAL A 627 -8.61 11.38 27.24
CA VAL A 627 -8.98 10.70 28.50
C VAL A 627 -8.02 11.11 29.62
N TYR A 628 -6.72 11.13 29.35
CA TYR A 628 -5.69 11.54 30.31
C TYR A 628 -5.92 12.97 30.83
N ASN A 629 -6.28 13.91 29.95
CA ASN A 629 -6.49 15.32 30.28
C ASN A 629 -7.75 15.58 31.12
N ARG A 630 -8.73 14.67 31.10
CA ARG A 630 -9.99 14.80 31.86
C ARG A 630 -9.97 14.08 33.20
N GLN A 631 -8.79 13.92 33.78
CA GLN A 631 -8.64 13.42 35.14
C GLN A 631 -8.83 14.55 36.17
N PRO A 632 -9.40 14.25 37.35
CA PRO A 632 -9.76 12.92 37.85
C PRO A 632 -11.11 12.40 37.30
N PHE A 633 -11.26 11.08 37.19
CA PHE A 633 -12.54 10.45 36.86
C PHE A 633 -13.45 10.38 38.10
N PRO A 634 -14.79 10.26 37.93
CA PRO A 634 -15.72 10.03 39.04
C PRO A 634 -15.33 8.81 39.90
N ASP A 635 -15.65 8.85 41.20
CA ASP A 635 -15.43 7.74 42.12
C ASP A 635 -16.08 6.45 41.56
N ASP A 636 -15.32 5.34 41.56
CA ASP A 636 -15.66 4.02 41.00
C ASP A 636 -15.51 3.84 39.47
N VAL A 637 -15.04 4.83 38.69
CA VAL A 637 -14.75 4.66 37.25
C VAL A 637 -13.27 4.38 36.99
N ALA A 638 -12.98 3.18 36.49
CA ALA A 638 -11.62 2.82 36.05
C ALA A 638 -11.34 3.33 34.62
N PRO A 639 -10.07 3.58 34.23
CA PRO A 639 -9.74 4.03 32.88
C PRO A 639 -10.31 3.16 31.75
N GLY A 640 -10.34 1.83 31.92
CA GLY A 640 -10.89 0.91 30.92
C GLY A 640 -12.41 0.83 30.87
N GLU A 641 -13.11 1.52 31.78
CA GLU A 641 -14.57 1.62 31.75
C GLU A 641 -15.04 2.85 30.97
N ILE A 642 -14.13 3.80 30.71
CA ILE A 642 -14.38 4.93 29.82
C ILE A 642 -14.45 4.41 28.39
N ARG A 643 -15.56 4.66 27.71
CA ARG A 643 -15.78 4.28 26.31
C ARG A 643 -15.56 5.47 25.39
N THR A 644 -14.95 5.24 24.23
CA THR A 644 -14.83 6.25 23.17
C THR A 644 -16.19 6.54 22.51
N ARG A 645 -16.26 7.58 21.68
CA ARG A 645 -17.49 7.91 20.93
C ARG A 645 -17.87 6.77 19.99
N ASP A 646 -16.89 6.20 19.30
CA ASP A 646 -17.11 5.06 18.39
C ASP A 646 -17.50 3.80 19.16
N GLU A 647 -16.91 3.52 20.32
CA GLU A 647 -17.33 2.40 21.17
C GLU A 647 -18.76 2.55 21.69
N ILE A 648 -19.17 3.76 22.09
CA ILE A 648 -20.57 4.04 22.49
C ILE A 648 -21.52 3.86 21.30
N THR A 649 -21.08 4.29 20.11
CA THR A 649 -21.84 4.14 18.86
C THR A 649 -22.03 2.67 18.53
N GLN A 650 -20.95 1.90 18.52
CA GLN A 650 -20.96 0.47 18.23
C GLN A 650 -21.77 -0.33 19.26
N ASP A 651 -21.66 -0.02 20.55
CA ASP A 651 -22.43 -0.69 21.61
C ASP A 651 -23.93 -0.44 21.48
N ARG A 652 -24.34 0.76 21.06
CA ARG A 652 -25.75 1.14 20.98
C ARG A 652 -26.42 0.80 19.64
N TYR A 653 -25.68 0.87 18.53
CA TYR A 653 -26.23 0.78 17.17
C TYR A 653 -25.66 -0.39 16.34
N GLY A 654 -24.57 -1.03 16.79
CA GLY A 654 -23.97 -2.19 16.12
C GLY A 654 -22.65 -1.88 15.41
N VAL A 655 -21.99 -2.94 14.92
CA VAL A 655 -20.59 -2.94 14.46
C VAL A 655 -20.30 -2.20 13.14
N GLU A 656 -21.32 -1.66 12.47
CA GLU A 656 -21.20 -1.02 11.15
C GLU A 656 -21.36 0.52 11.21
N PHE A 657 -21.52 1.11 12.40
CA PHE A 657 -21.75 2.55 12.54
C PHE A 657 -20.56 3.24 13.20
N ASP A 658 -19.88 4.10 12.44
CA ASP A 658 -18.87 5.03 12.93
C ASP A 658 -19.54 6.32 13.42
N TYR A 659 -18.94 7.00 14.41
CA TYR A 659 -19.50 8.23 14.98
C TYR A 659 -19.64 9.35 13.92
N GLU A 660 -18.85 9.32 12.85
CA GLU A 660 -18.96 10.32 11.79
C GLU A 660 -20.25 10.18 10.97
N ASP A 661 -20.78 8.96 10.83
CA ASP A 661 -21.86 8.59 9.89
C ASP A 661 -23.27 8.53 10.53
N ILE A 662 -23.40 8.81 11.82
CA ILE A 662 -24.68 8.79 12.54
C ILE A 662 -25.49 10.07 12.37
N SER A 663 -26.82 9.94 12.55
CA SER A 663 -27.76 11.06 12.50
C SER A 663 -27.39 12.18 13.47
N ARG A 664 -27.84 13.40 13.15
CA ARG A 664 -27.65 14.58 13.99
C ARG A 664 -28.10 14.36 15.44
N GLN A 665 -29.31 13.83 15.63
CA GLN A 665 -29.87 13.60 16.96
C GLN A 665 -29.06 12.54 17.72
N THR A 666 -28.64 11.48 17.03
CA THR A 666 -27.79 10.44 17.60
C THR A 666 -26.42 10.98 18.00
N LYS A 667 -25.82 11.87 17.20
CA LYS A 667 -24.53 12.49 17.48
C LYS A 667 -24.57 13.34 18.76
N ILE A 668 -25.67 14.06 18.99
CA ILE A 668 -25.89 14.80 20.25
C ILE A 668 -25.93 13.82 21.44
N GLU A 669 -26.71 12.75 21.31
CA GLU A 669 -26.88 11.77 22.38
C GLU A 669 -25.57 11.05 22.73
N ILE A 670 -24.79 10.66 21.73
CA ILE A 670 -23.49 10.00 21.92
C ILE A 670 -22.48 10.98 22.50
N GLN A 671 -22.45 12.22 22.02
CA GLN A 671 -21.54 13.24 22.57
C GLN A 671 -21.83 13.51 24.04
N SER A 672 -23.11 13.66 24.41
CA SER A 672 -23.51 13.81 25.80
C SER A 672 -23.22 12.56 26.63
N ALA A 673 -23.42 11.35 26.10
CA ALA A 673 -23.06 10.12 26.79
C ALA A 673 -21.54 10.01 27.01
N TYR A 674 -20.74 10.40 26.03
CA TYR A 674 -19.29 10.39 26.13
C TYR A 674 -18.77 11.35 27.21
N ASP A 675 -19.21 12.61 27.19
CA ASP A 675 -18.76 13.62 28.15
C ASP A 675 -19.23 13.32 29.58
N ALA A 676 -20.44 12.76 29.75
CA ALA A 676 -20.97 12.39 31.06
C ALA A 676 -20.11 11.37 31.83
N GLN A 677 -19.25 10.60 31.13
CA GLN A 677 -18.33 9.66 31.79
C GLN A 677 -17.24 10.34 32.62
N PHE A 678 -17.00 11.63 32.38
CA PHE A 678 -15.99 12.42 33.09
C PHE A 678 -16.58 13.28 34.22
N GLY A 679 -17.89 13.13 34.50
CA GLY A 679 -18.63 13.90 35.49
C GLY A 679 -19.25 15.19 34.91
N ASP A 680 -20.32 15.67 35.55
CA ASP A 680 -20.80 17.04 35.35
C ASP A 680 -19.78 17.97 36.01
N GLY A 681 -19.40 19.08 35.36
CA GLY A 681 -18.41 20.04 35.85
C GLY A 681 -18.84 20.84 37.09
N ASP A 682 -19.27 20.16 38.15
CA ASP A 682 -19.58 20.73 39.46
C ASP A 682 -18.36 20.58 40.40
N GLU A 683 -17.51 21.61 40.44
CA GLU A 683 -16.90 22.07 41.70
C GLU A 683 -17.23 23.54 41.98
#